data_AF-A0A9P6PA69-F1
#
_entry.id   AF-A0A9P6PA69-F1
#
_cell.length_a   1.000
_cell.length_b   1.000
_cell.length_c   1.000
_cell.angle_alpha   90.00
_cell.angle_beta   90.00
_cell.angle_gamma   90.00
#
_symmetry.space_group_name_H-M   'P 1'
#
loop_
_entity.id
_entity.type
_entity.pdbx_description
1 polymer ?
#
loop_
_entity_poly.entity_id
_entity_poly.type
_entity_poly.pdbx_seq_one_letter_code
_entity_poly.pdbx_strand_id
1 'polypeptide(L)'
;MESGMEKDQEDVYRNYLSTATLYRKTCDNFLEDLRSTSRLFDALTDDYGFVEKRTRSLQTACEELLQKQERSMRLADALADRLSYFNHLEPIAKLFNSPGDDICLHRDFVPMLQTLDECIDYMQQHLSYRDSELYLMRFRQCMTRGMTLIKMYVVSSIKTLGYDVYKTATATKASDQLMTSSKQTTLFYVKFRAISSIIKPLTNQLEKRCEGHKEYQTLHRDILNAYFQVRQQLLSPIITRKIQQLGPNGGDLIKFAQNGCAYMMSLCSDELTLFYTFFQNGEDELYAYLDLLASYLYDHLRPRIIHETEISTLSELCNIFQIYVVQENDNLDHDKSEKRDLMFGHLIRNIYEDAQGRLVFRAQMFIHNDIQNYQPKPEDYEIRMPCAQEKVPVVLEFHTHQPSKNDTPATLDVEEDSDTQSISSSHRQTSSANFSPLGEGTDVSRGWFPTLQKTLWILSKLYRCVQTSVFEDLAQEIVSLCNDSLKKASETIATTKSRIDGQLFLVKHLLVLKEQLAPFEAKLVHADKELDFSHVTDTFYSYRSLPNALIGLAQGGMPRVVEISMDSRREIDREIKQVCEAFITDCVQSAVDPLTTFAIKLSTMRPVGTETQQAVNEGDLLDTVKQFKESAQERILFISRKLGQYINDHKMEQILMKPIEINIIERYKMFYHTSVGSIKIMSPEAAAVWVAQLKQEQETEQ
;
A
#
# COMPACT_ATOMS: atom_id res chain seq x y z
N MET A 1 -111.40 117.66 54.99
CA MET A 1 -110.36 116.79 55.58
C MET A 1 -110.38 115.37 54.99
N GLU A 2 -111.53 114.82 54.58
CA GLU A 2 -111.61 113.47 53.95
C GLU A 2 -110.76 113.30 52.68
N SER A 3 -110.79 114.25 51.74
CA SER A 3 -110.02 114.17 50.48
C SER A 3 -108.48 114.18 50.66
N GLY A 4 -107.98 114.57 51.84
CA GLY A 4 -106.56 114.48 52.18
C GLY A 4 -106.14 113.08 52.67
N MET A 5 -107.02 112.39 53.40
CA MET A 5 -106.73 111.07 53.97
C MET A 5 -106.80 109.94 52.93
N GLU A 6 -107.67 110.07 51.91
CA GLU A 6 -107.71 109.11 50.79
C GLU A 6 -106.46 109.19 49.91
N LYS A 7 -105.88 110.38 49.79
CA LYS A 7 -104.64 110.61 49.03
C LYS A 7 -103.42 109.99 49.71
N ASP A 8 -103.34 110.10 51.04
CA ASP A 8 -102.26 109.49 51.83
C ASP A 8 -102.30 107.95 51.79
N GLN A 9 -103.49 107.33 51.76
CA GLN A 9 -103.59 105.87 51.62
C GLN A 9 -103.25 105.39 50.20
N GLU A 10 -103.67 106.11 49.16
CA GLU A 10 -103.28 105.79 47.78
C GLU A 10 -101.76 105.90 47.55
N ASP A 11 -101.10 106.87 48.19
CA ASP A 11 -99.66 107.09 48.03
C ASP A 11 -98.81 105.94 48.61
N VAL A 12 -99.25 105.27 49.68
CA VAL A 12 -98.58 104.07 50.22
C VAL A 12 -98.66 102.90 49.25
N TYR A 13 -99.84 102.65 48.66
CA TYR A 13 -100.01 101.60 47.66
C TYR A 13 -99.29 101.93 46.36
N ARG A 14 -99.26 103.20 45.93
CA ARG A 14 -98.45 103.66 44.79
C ARG A 14 -96.95 103.50 45.03
N ASN A 15 -96.47 103.77 46.25
CA ASN A 15 -95.07 103.59 46.63
C ASN A 15 -94.69 102.10 46.67
N TYR A 16 -95.53 101.23 47.24
CA TYR A 16 -95.30 99.79 47.23
C TYR A 16 -95.36 99.20 45.81
N LEU A 17 -96.31 99.65 44.99
CA LEU A 17 -96.38 99.29 43.57
C LEU A 17 -95.11 99.76 42.83
N SER A 18 -94.63 100.98 43.09
CA SER A 18 -93.39 101.49 42.50
C SER A 18 -92.18 100.64 42.88
N THR A 19 -92.09 100.23 44.16
CA THR A 19 -91.02 99.38 44.68
C THR A 19 -91.08 97.97 44.08
N ALA A 20 -92.27 97.38 43.99
CA ALA A 20 -92.48 96.08 43.35
C ALA A 20 -92.18 96.12 41.84
N THR A 21 -92.55 97.20 41.15
CA THR A 21 -92.19 97.40 39.73
C THR A 21 -90.69 97.61 39.54
N LEU A 22 -90.01 98.27 40.48
CA LEU A 22 -88.56 98.42 40.48
C LEU A 22 -87.87 97.07 40.68
N TYR A 23 -88.27 96.29 41.68
CA TYR A 23 -87.71 94.94 41.90
C TYR A 23 -87.99 94.01 40.73
N ARG A 24 -89.19 94.05 40.15
CA ARG A 24 -89.50 93.30 38.92
C ARG A 24 -88.56 93.69 37.79
N LYS A 25 -88.34 94.99 37.57
CA LYS A 25 -87.39 95.48 36.56
C LYS A 25 -85.96 95.04 36.84
N THR A 26 -85.52 95.03 38.11
CA THR A 26 -84.19 94.53 38.49
C THR A 26 -84.07 93.01 38.27
N CYS A 27 -85.08 92.22 38.61
CA CYS A 27 -85.11 90.79 38.33
C CYS A 27 -85.15 90.51 36.82
N ASP A 28 -85.88 91.29 36.04
CA ASP A 28 -85.92 91.20 34.58
C ASP A 28 -84.53 91.51 33.98
N ASN A 29 -83.85 92.55 34.46
CA ASN A 29 -82.46 92.86 34.07
C ASN A 29 -81.51 91.72 34.46
N PHE A 30 -81.61 91.17 35.68
CA PHE A 30 -80.73 90.08 36.12
C PHE A 30 -81.00 88.79 35.33
N LEU A 31 -82.25 88.51 34.97
CA LEU A 31 -82.60 87.40 34.08
C LEU A 31 -82.06 87.63 32.66
N GLU A 32 -82.05 88.87 32.18
CA GLU A 32 -81.45 89.23 30.89
C GLU A 32 -79.93 89.05 30.92
N ASP A 33 -79.25 89.48 31.99
CA ASP A 33 -77.82 89.27 32.21
C ASP A 33 -77.47 87.77 32.36
N LEU A 34 -78.32 86.99 33.04
CA LEU A 34 -78.11 85.55 33.20
C LEU A 34 -78.33 84.82 31.86
N ARG A 35 -79.31 85.26 31.06
CA ARG A 35 -79.51 84.78 29.69
C ARG A 35 -78.35 85.16 28.78
N SER A 36 -77.80 86.38 28.87
CA SER A 36 -76.62 86.77 28.08
C SER A 36 -75.38 85.98 28.49
N THR A 37 -75.20 85.74 29.79
CA THR A 37 -74.08 84.94 30.31
C THR A 37 -74.21 83.47 29.91
N SER A 38 -75.42 82.89 29.95
CA SER A 38 -75.68 81.54 29.43
C SER A 38 -75.35 81.45 27.94
N ARG A 39 -75.79 82.43 27.14
CA ARG A 39 -75.45 82.48 25.70
C ARG A 39 -73.94 82.57 25.46
N LEU A 40 -73.20 83.29 26.32
CA LEU A 40 -71.73 83.35 26.24
C LEU A 40 -71.09 82.01 26.60
N PHE A 41 -71.60 81.28 27.60
CA PHE A 41 -71.13 79.93 27.93
C PHE A 41 -71.45 78.92 26.84
N ASP A 42 -72.64 79.02 26.23
CA ASP A 42 -73.02 78.19 25.08
C ASP A 42 -72.07 78.47 23.89
N ALA A 43 -71.83 79.74 23.58
CA ALA A 43 -70.87 80.15 22.55
C ALA A 43 -69.44 79.68 22.85
N LEU A 44 -68.97 79.80 24.10
CA LEU A 44 -67.65 79.33 24.51
C LEU A 44 -67.53 77.81 24.41
N THR A 45 -68.61 77.08 24.71
CA THR A 45 -68.64 75.61 24.59
C THR A 45 -68.59 75.20 23.11
N ASP A 46 -69.31 75.90 22.25
CA ASP A 46 -69.26 75.70 20.80
C ASP A 46 -67.87 75.99 20.23
N ASP A 47 -67.26 77.11 20.63
CA ASP A 47 -65.90 77.49 20.24
C ASP A 47 -64.86 76.47 20.73
N TYR A 48 -64.97 75.99 21.97
CA TYR A 48 -64.09 74.95 22.51
C TYR A 48 -64.25 73.64 21.72
N GLY A 49 -65.49 73.21 21.45
CA GLY A 49 -65.76 72.03 20.63
C GLY A 49 -65.23 72.16 19.20
N PHE A 50 -65.28 73.37 18.62
CA PHE A 50 -64.68 73.66 17.32
C PHE A 50 -63.15 73.55 17.36
N VAL A 51 -62.50 74.18 18.35
CA VAL A 51 -61.05 74.13 18.52
C VAL A 51 -60.57 72.71 18.81
N GLU A 52 -61.26 71.94 19.65
CA GLU A 52 -60.90 70.54 19.94
C GLU A 52 -60.97 69.68 18.67
N LYS A 53 -62.06 69.78 17.90
CA LYS A 53 -62.19 69.05 16.62
C LYS A 53 -61.10 69.42 15.63
N ARG A 54 -60.78 70.72 15.50
CA ARG A 54 -59.70 71.20 14.62
C ARG A 54 -58.33 70.74 15.10
N THR A 55 -58.06 70.78 16.40
CA THR A 55 -56.78 70.37 16.99
C THR A 55 -56.59 68.87 16.84
N ARG A 56 -57.64 68.06 17.10
CA ARG A 56 -57.59 66.61 16.89
C ARG A 56 -57.40 66.25 15.43
N SER A 57 -58.11 66.92 14.51
CA SER A 57 -57.92 66.73 13.06
C SER A 57 -56.50 67.10 12.61
N LEU A 58 -55.93 68.19 13.14
CA LEU A 58 -54.56 68.60 12.87
C LEU A 58 -53.56 67.60 13.44
N GLN A 59 -53.77 67.13 14.67
CA GLN A 59 -52.93 66.11 15.30
C GLN A 59 -52.91 64.82 14.47
N THR A 60 -54.06 64.31 14.05
CA THR A 60 -54.13 63.13 13.18
C THR A 60 -53.42 63.37 11.84
N ALA A 61 -53.60 64.54 11.22
CA ALA A 61 -52.91 64.87 9.98
C ALA A 61 -51.38 64.95 10.15
N CYS A 62 -50.90 65.51 11.28
CA CYS A 62 -49.48 65.54 11.63
C CYS A 62 -48.92 64.14 11.88
N GLU A 63 -49.64 63.29 12.61
CA GLU A 63 -49.26 61.90 12.87
C GLU A 63 -49.17 61.09 11.56
N GLU A 64 -50.15 61.23 10.66
CA GLU A 64 -50.10 60.60 9.33
C GLU A 64 -48.92 61.11 8.50
N LEU A 65 -48.60 62.41 8.56
CA LEU A 65 -47.49 62.99 7.81
C LEU A 65 -46.14 62.53 8.37
N LEU A 66 -46.00 62.43 9.69
CA LEU A 66 -44.83 61.86 10.35
C LEU A 66 -44.63 60.39 9.96
N GLN A 67 -45.70 59.58 9.95
CA GLN A 67 -45.62 58.18 9.50
C GLN A 67 -45.19 58.07 8.03
N LYS A 68 -45.70 58.94 7.15
CA LYS A 68 -45.28 58.98 5.73
C LYS A 68 -43.82 59.40 5.58
N GLN A 69 -43.37 60.37 6.35
CA GLN A 69 -41.97 60.81 6.36
C GLN A 69 -41.06 59.68 6.81
N GLU A 70 -41.37 59.03 7.93
CA GLU A 70 -40.59 57.91 8.45
C GLU A 70 -40.54 56.75 7.45
N ARG A 71 -41.68 56.40 6.83
CA ARG A 71 -41.74 55.39 5.78
C ARG A 71 -40.87 55.77 4.58
N SER A 72 -40.91 57.02 4.14
CA SER A 72 -40.13 57.50 3.00
C SER A 72 -38.63 57.48 3.29
N MET A 73 -38.25 57.85 4.52
CA MET A 73 -36.86 57.78 4.99
C MET A 73 -36.35 56.34 5.01
N ARG A 74 -37.10 55.40 5.61
CA ARG A 74 -36.75 53.97 5.61
C ARG A 74 -36.63 53.40 4.19
N LEU A 75 -37.47 53.85 3.26
CA LEU A 75 -37.37 53.44 1.85
C LEU A 75 -36.15 54.06 1.16
N ALA A 76 -35.81 55.30 1.45
CA ALA A 76 -34.62 55.96 0.93
C ALA A 76 -33.34 55.28 1.42
N ASP A 77 -33.26 54.96 2.71
CA ASP A 77 -32.13 54.24 3.30
C ASP A 77 -31.98 52.84 2.69
N ALA A 78 -33.08 52.07 2.60
CA ALA A 78 -33.06 50.75 1.96
C ALA A 78 -32.69 50.81 0.47
N LEU A 79 -33.05 51.88 -0.24
CA LEU A 79 -32.64 52.10 -1.63
C LEU A 79 -31.15 52.43 -1.72
N ALA A 80 -30.64 53.30 -0.83
CA ALA A 80 -29.23 53.65 -0.76
C ALA A 80 -28.35 52.42 -0.48
N ASP A 81 -28.76 51.57 0.47
CA ASP A 81 -28.06 50.32 0.79
C ASP A 81 -27.99 49.38 -0.43
N ARG A 82 -29.10 49.21 -1.15
CA ARG A 82 -29.13 48.36 -2.36
C ARG A 82 -28.32 48.95 -3.52
N LEU A 83 -28.30 50.28 -3.65
CA LEU A 83 -27.51 50.98 -4.66
C LEU A 83 -26.01 50.99 -4.35
N SER A 84 -25.61 50.81 -3.09
CA SER A 84 -24.21 50.81 -2.68
C SER A 84 -23.38 49.77 -3.44
N TYR A 85 -23.92 48.56 -3.66
CA TYR A 85 -23.28 47.49 -4.44
C TYR A 85 -22.98 47.92 -5.89
N PHE A 86 -23.87 48.71 -6.52
CA PHE A 86 -23.65 49.20 -7.89
C PHE A 86 -22.57 50.27 -7.94
N ASN A 87 -22.44 51.08 -6.87
CA ASN A 87 -21.44 52.14 -6.78
C ASN A 87 -20.01 51.60 -6.62
N HIS A 88 -19.84 50.35 -6.19
CA HIS A 88 -18.52 49.74 -6.04
C HIS A 88 -17.82 49.43 -7.37
N LEU A 89 -18.56 49.33 -8.48
CA LEU A 89 -17.99 48.96 -9.77
C LEU A 89 -16.93 49.97 -10.26
N GLU A 90 -17.18 51.26 -10.14
CA GLU A 90 -16.30 52.30 -10.70
C GLU A 90 -14.95 52.40 -9.96
N PRO A 91 -14.91 52.46 -8.60
CA PRO A 91 -13.65 52.39 -7.85
C PRO A 91 -12.84 51.12 -8.15
N ILE A 92 -13.51 49.96 -8.23
CA ILE A 92 -12.86 48.68 -8.52
C ILE A 92 -12.31 48.68 -9.95
N ALA A 93 -13.11 49.04 -10.95
CA ALA A 93 -12.66 49.11 -12.33
C ALA A 93 -11.47 50.07 -12.49
N LYS A 94 -11.46 51.20 -11.78
CA LYS A 94 -10.34 52.16 -11.80
C LYS A 94 -9.04 51.55 -11.27
N LEU A 95 -9.09 50.83 -10.14
CA LEU A 95 -7.90 50.19 -9.57
C LEU A 95 -7.35 49.10 -10.50
N PHE A 96 -8.21 48.22 -11.02
CA PHE A 96 -7.79 47.05 -11.82
C PHE A 96 -7.38 47.40 -13.26
N ASN A 97 -7.79 48.57 -13.76
CA ASN A 97 -7.36 49.11 -15.04
C ASN A 97 -6.19 50.10 -14.92
N SER A 98 -5.71 50.39 -13.71
CA SER A 98 -4.52 51.22 -13.54
C SER A 98 -3.31 50.57 -14.20
N PRO A 99 -2.34 51.35 -14.72
CA PRO A 99 -1.10 50.80 -15.27
C PRO A 99 -0.10 50.47 -14.15
N GLY A 100 0.61 49.34 -14.28
CA GLY A 100 1.66 48.91 -13.35
C GLY A 100 1.65 47.41 -13.09
N ASP A 101 2.84 46.82 -12.94
CA ASP A 101 2.98 45.38 -12.70
C ASP A 101 2.75 45.02 -11.22
N ASP A 102 2.99 45.97 -10.31
CA ASP A 102 2.90 45.78 -8.85
C ASP A 102 1.53 46.10 -8.25
N ILE A 103 0.48 46.29 -9.07
CA ILE A 103 -0.85 46.68 -8.59
C ILE A 103 -1.41 45.67 -7.58
N CYS A 104 -1.06 44.39 -7.74
CA CYS A 104 -1.47 43.32 -6.85
C CYS A 104 -0.94 43.49 -5.41
N LEU A 105 0.12 44.28 -5.22
CA LEU A 105 0.70 44.58 -3.91
C LEU A 105 0.01 45.75 -3.21
N HIS A 106 -0.87 46.47 -3.90
CA HIS A 106 -1.59 47.59 -3.32
C HIS A 106 -2.47 47.12 -2.15
N ARG A 107 -2.45 47.86 -1.04
CA ARG A 107 -3.18 47.50 0.20
C ARG A 107 -4.67 47.22 -0.06
N ASP A 108 -5.27 47.98 -0.97
CA ASP A 108 -6.70 47.88 -1.26
C ASP A 108 -7.05 46.80 -2.30
N PHE A 109 -6.06 46.18 -2.95
CA PHE A 109 -6.31 45.21 -4.01
C PHE A 109 -7.07 43.97 -3.52
N VAL A 110 -6.59 43.33 -2.45
CA VAL A 110 -7.23 42.14 -1.86
C VAL A 110 -8.61 42.47 -1.26
N PRO A 111 -8.78 43.57 -0.48
CA PRO A 111 -10.11 44.01 -0.05
C PRO A 111 -11.09 44.21 -1.21
N MET A 112 -10.66 44.84 -2.32
CA MET A 112 -11.53 45.02 -3.49
C MET A 112 -11.91 43.71 -4.17
N LEU A 113 -11.05 42.67 -4.14
CA LEU A 113 -11.43 41.32 -4.59
C LEU A 113 -12.52 40.70 -3.71
N GLN A 114 -12.49 40.93 -2.40
CA GLN A 114 -13.53 40.45 -1.49
C GLN A 114 -14.85 41.19 -1.72
N THR A 115 -14.79 42.52 -1.88
CA THR A 115 -15.97 43.31 -2.25
C THR A 115 -16.54 42.89 -3.60
N LEU A 116 -15.70 42.48 -4.56
CA LEU A 116 -16.17 41.89 -5.82
C LEU A 116 -16.95 40.59 -5.61
N ASP A 117 -16.48 39.68 -4.75
CA ASP A 117 -17.21 38.45 -4.44
C ASP A 117 -18.60 38.79 -3.86
N GLU A 118 -18.66 39.70 -2.87
CA GLU A 118 -19.92 40.15 -2.26
C GLU A 118 -20.87 40.79 -3.29
N CYS A 119 -20.36 41.61 -4.20
CA CYS A 119 -21.15 42.23 -5.26
C CYS A 119 -21.65 41.19 -6.27
N ILE A 120 -20.82 40.21 -6.64
CA ILE A 120 -21.20 39.13 -7.55
C ILE A 120 -22.32 38.28 -6.93
N ASP A 121 -22.17 37.89 -5.67
CA ASP A 121 -23.16 37.09 -4.94
C ASP A 121 -24.49 37.85 -4.80
N TYR A 122 -24.42 39.14 -4.45
CA TYR A 122 -25.61 40.00 -4.36
C TYR A 122 -26.35 40.09 -5.70
N MET A 123 -25.63 40.30 -6.81
CA MET A 123 -26.26 40.37 -8.14
C MET A 123 -26.85 39.04 -8.59
N GLN A 124 -26.24 37.91 -8.23
CA GLN A 124 -26.78 36.58 -8.51
C GLN A 124 -28.08 36.30 -7.75
N GLN A 125 -28.21 36.79 -6.52
CA GLN A 125 -29.43 36.67 -5.72
C GLN A 125 -30.55 37.61 -6.20
N HIS A 126 -30.20 38.71 -6.88
CA HIS A 126 -31.13 39.75 -7.31
C HIS A 126 -31.19 39.96 -8.84
N LEU A 127 -31.26 38.86 -9.59
CA LEU A 127 -31.38 38.88 -11.06
C LEU A 127 -32.62 39.63 -11.57
N SER A 128 -33.65 39.83 -10.74
CA SER A 128 -34.85 40.59 -11.10
C SER A 128 -34.64 42.10 -11.30
N TYR A 129 -33.50 42.66 -10.84
CA TYR A 129 -33.23 44.09 -11.05
C TYR A 129 -32.91 44.39 -12.52
N ARG A 130 -33.30 45.58 -12.97
CA ARG A 130 -33.22 46.00 -14.39
C ARG A 130 -31.83 45.79 -15.00
N ASP A 131 -30.78 46.24 -14.32
CA ASP A 131 -29.41 46.23 -14.84
C ASP A 131 -28.51 45.18 -14.12
N SER A 132 -29.11 44.22 -13.39
CA SER A 132 -28.39 43.21 -12.61
C SER A 132 -27.42 42.40 -13.48
N GLU A 133 -27.87 41.90 -14.63
CA GLU A 133 -27.09 41.08 -15.54
C GLU A 133 -25.89 41.83 -16.13
N LEU A 134 -26.08 43.11 -16.46
CA LEU A 134 -25.02 43.96 -16.99
C LEU A 134 -23.93 44.20 -15.93
N TYR A 135 -24.33 44.53 -14.69
CA TYR A 135 -23.38 44.73 -13.61
C TYR A 135 -22.69 43.42 -13.22
N LEU A 136 -23.42 42.29 -13.19
CA LEU A 136 -22.85 40.97 -12.95
C LEU A 136 -21.77 40.63 -13.99
N MET A 137 -22.03 40.87 -15.28
CA MET A 137 -21.03 40.69 -16.34
C MET A 137 -19.79 41.55 -16.10
N ARG A 138 -19.96 42.84 -15.76
CA ARG A 138 -18.84 43.76 -15.51
C ARG A 138 -18.05 43.39 -14.25
N PHE A 139 -18.70 43.00 -13.17
CA PHE A 139 -18.02 42.51 -11.96
C PHE A 139 -17.20 41.26 -12.26
N ARG A 140 -17.75 40.30 -13.01
CA ARG A 140 -17.01 39.11 -13.46
C ARG A 140 -15.81 39.49 -14.34
N GLN A 141 -15.95 40.48 -15.21
CA GLN A 141 -14.83 40.98 -16.03
C GLN A 141 -13.72 41.59 -15.16
N CYS A 142 -14.08 42.44 -14.17
CA CYS A 142 -13.13 42.96 -13.19
C CYS A 142 -12.45 41.84 -12.41
N MET A 143 -13.21 40.80 -12.07
CA MET A 143 -12.69 39.65 -11.35
C MET A 143 -11.65 38.86 -12.16
N THR A 144 -11.99 38.50 -13.40
CA THR A 144 -11.05 37.83 -14.31
C THR A 144 -9.82 38.69 -14.59
N ARG A 145 -9.98 40.01 -14.71
CA ARG A 145 -8.85 40.95 -14.81
C ARG A 145 -7.96 40.88 -13.57
N GLY A 146 -8.55 40.88 -12.37
CA GLY A 146 -7.85 40.72 -11.10
C GLY A 146 -7.00 39.46 -11.00
N MET A 147 -7.63 38.32 -11.29
CA MET A 147 -6.95 37.02 -11.31
C MET A 147 -5.82 36.99 -12.36
N THR A 148 -6.01 37.64 -13.50
CA THR A 148 -4.99 37.74 -14.55
C THR A 148 -3.80 38.60 -14.11
N LEU A 149 -4.05 39.73 -13.42
CA LEU A 149 -2.97 40.57 -12.85
C LEU A 149 -2.14 39.79 -11.83
N ILE A 150 -2.79 39.03 -10.93
CA ILE A 150 -2.10 38.14 -9.99
C ILE A 150 -1.21 37.15 -10.75
N LYS A 151 -1.76 36.45 -11.74
CA LYS A 151 -1.00 35.51 -12.58
C LYS A 151 0.22 36.19 -13.21
N MET A 152 0.02 37.34 -13.87
CA MET A 152 1.09 38.05 -14.57
C MET A 152 2.21 38.44 -13.63
N TYR A 153 1.88 39.00 -12.47
CA TYR A 153 2.84 39.37 -11.43
C TYR A 153 3.62 38.14 -10.95
N VAL A 154 2.92 37.10 -10.48
CA VAL A 154 3.53 35.88 -9.93
C VAL A 154 4.45 35.21 -10.94
N VAL A 155 4.00 35.03 -12.18
CA VAL A 155 4.80 34.43 -13.26
C VAL A 155 6.04 35.29 -13.56
N SER A 156 5.88 36.61 -13.61
CA SER A 156 6.99 37.54 -13.84
C SER A 156 8.02 37.47 -12.71
N SER A 157 7.58 37.50 -11.45
CA SER A 157 8.44 37.43 -10.28
C SER A 157 9.23 36.12 -10.22
N ILE A 158 8.57 34.98 -10.47
CA ILE A 158 9.22 33.65 -10.48
C ILE A 158 10.23 33.55 -11.63
N LYS A 159 9.88 34.00 -12.84
CA LYS A 159 10.79 33.97 -14.00
C LYS A 159 11.98 34.90 -13.82
N THR A 160 11.77 36.11 -13.30
CA THR A 160 12.84 37.08 -13.02
C THR A 160 13.81 36.51 -11.99
N LEU A 161 13.28 35.97 -10.87
CA LEU A 161 14.12 35.30 -9.88
C LEU A 161 14.87 34.11 -10.47
N GLY A 162 14.20 33.29 -11.28
CA GLY A 162 14.79 32.15 -11.96
C GLY A 162 15.97 32.56 -12.83
N TYR A 163 15.82 33.64 -13.61
CA TYR A 163 16.88 34.19 -14.44
C TYR A 163 18.06 34.72 -13.62
N ASP A 164 17.80 35.45 -12.53
CA ASP A 164 18.84 35.96 -11.63
C ASP A 164 19.64 34.84 -10.96
N VAL A 165 18.94 33.78 -10.53
CA VAL A 165 19.55 32.57 -9.96
C VAL A 165 20.36 31.83 -11.02
N TYR A 166 19.82 31.65 -12.23
CA TYR A 166 20.52 31.03 -13.34
C TYR A 166 21.80 31.78 -13.72
N LYS A 167 21.74 33.12 -13.82
CA LYS A 167 22.88 34.00 -14.10
C LYS A 167 23.94 33.91 -13.00
N THR A 168 23.52 33.89 -11.74
CA THR A 168 24.45 33.72 -10.61
C THR A 168 25.12 32.34 -10.66
N ALA A 169 24.36 31.28 -10.88
CA ALA A 169 24.86 29.90 -10.95
C ALA A 169 25.83 29.69 -12.12
N THR A 170 25.60 30.34 -13.25
CA THR A 170 26.48 30.27 -14.43
C THR A 170 27.74 31.13 -14.28
N ALA A 171 27.63 32.33 -13.71
CA ALA A 171 28.79 33.17 -13.40
C ALA A 171 29.76 32.49 -12.41
N THR A 172 29.23 31.76 -11.42
CA THR A 172 30.05 30.99 -10.48
C THR A 172 30.76 29.80 -11.13
N LYS A 173 30.28 29.26 -12.27
CA LYS A 173 31.00 28.21 -13.02
C LYS A 173 32.26 28.70 -13.75
N ALA A 174 32.35 30.01 -14.03
CA ALA A 174 33.50 30.61 -14.71
C ALA A 174 34.67 30.94 -13.76
N SER A 175 34.42 30.94 -12.45
CA SER A 175 35.43 30.98 -11.41
C SER A 175 35.56 29.55 -10.89
N ASP A 176 36.72 28.92 -11.02
CA ASP A 176 37.02 27.49 -10.78
C ASP A 176 36.71 26.92 -9.37
N GLN A 177 35.88 27.59 -8.55
CA GLN A 177 35.44 27.11 -7.26
C GLN A 177 34.22 26.20 -7.38
N LEU A 178 34.38 24.94 -6.98
CA LEU A 178 33.27 24.04 -6.64
C LEU A 178 32.32 24.78 -5.69
N MET A 179 31.11 25.10 -6.17
CA MET A 179 30.11 25.79 -5.35
C MET A 179 29.76 24.90 -4.15
N THR A 180 30.13 25.34 -2.95
CA THR A 180 29.90 24.59 -1.69
C THR A 180 28.42 24.29 -1.49
N SER A 181 28.10 23.17 -0.82
CA SER A 181 26.73 22.70 -0.59
C SER A 181 25.83 23.82 -0.02
N SER A 182 26.33 24.55 1.00
CA SER A 182 25.59 25.67 1.61
C SER A 182 25.31 26.84 0.67
N LYS A 183 26.21 27.13 -0.28
CA LYS A 183 25.98 28.17 -1.31
C LYS A 183 24.93 27.72 -2.32
N GLN A 184 24.88 26.43 -2.66
CA GLN A 184 23.82 25.87 -3.51
C GLN A 184 22.46 25.96 -2.82
N THR A 185 22.33 25.49 -1.56
CA THR A 185 21.07 25.55 -0.81
C THR A 185 20.55 26.98 -0.67
N THR A 186 21.44 27.94 -0.39
CA THR A 186 21.07 29.36 -0.31
C THR A 186 20.57 29.89 -1.65
N LEU A 187 21.25 29.56 -2.74
CA LEU A 187 20.92 30.07 -4.07
C LEU A 187 19.61 29.47 -4.61
N PHE A 188 19.40 28.16 -4.45
CA PHE A 188 18.27 27.45 -5.05
C PHE A 188 17.02 27.41 -4.17
N TYR A 189 17.13 27.53 -2.85
CA TYR A 189 15.98 27.39 -1.95
C TYR A 189 15.71 28.63 -1.11
N VAL A 190 16.73 29.23 -0.46
CA VAL A 190 16.51 30.38 0.44
C VAL A 190 15.98 31.60 -0.32
N LYS A 191 16.55 31.89 -1.49
CA LYS A 191 16.07 33.00 -2.34
C LYS A 191 14.61 32.83 -2.77
N PHE A 192 14.21 31.60 -3.14
CA PHE A 192 12.82 31.30 -3.49
C PHE A 192 11.90 31.43 -2.26
N ARG A 193 12.29 30.88 -1.10
CA ARG A 193 11.53 31.03 0.14
C ARG A 193 11.33 32.49 0.55
N ALA A 194 12.28 33.38 0.30
CA ALA A 194 12.12 34.81 0.61
C ALA A 194 10.92 35.44 -0.14
N ILE A 195 10.77 35.13 -1.43
CA ILE A 195 9.69 35.69 -2.27
C ILE A 195 8.35 35.01 -2.00
N SER A 196 8.35 33.77 -1.48
CA SER A 196 7.14 33.03 -1.13
C SER A 196 6.19 33.81 -0.20
N SER A 197 6.74 34.62 0.72
CA SER A 197 5.96 35.45 1.65
C SER A 197 5.06 36.48 0.95
N ILE A 198 5.46 36.94 -0.24
CA ILE A 198 4.72 37.91 -1.05
C ILE A 198 3.77 37.18 -2.02
N ILE A 199 4.24 36.07 -2.60
CA ILE A 199 3.47 35.33 -3.61
C ILE A 199 2.34 34.51 -2.98
N LYS A 200 2.58 33.84 -1.86
CA LYS A 200 1.62 32.93 -1.22
C LYS A 200 0.26 33.59 -0.93
N PRO A 201 0.17 34.81 -0.35
CA PRO A 201 -1.12 35.47 -0.16
C PRO A 201 -1.88 35.71 -1.46
N LEU A 202 -1.18 36.01 -2.56
CA LEU A 202 -1.78 36.28 -3.87
C LEU A 202 -2.25 34.98 -4.55
N THR A 203 -1.45 33.93 -4.51
CA THR A 203 -1.82 32.60 -5.05
C THR A 203 -3.01 32.03 -4.28
N ASN A 204 -3.07 32.19 -2.96
CA ASN A 204 -4.23 31.82 -2.14
C ASN A 204 -5.53 32.52 -2.59
N GLN A 205 -5.46 33.80 -3.01
CA GLN A 205 -6.66 34.50 -3.52
C GLN A 205 -7.17 33.91 -4.84
N LEU A 206 -6.27 33.44 -5.70
CA LEU A 206 -6.63 32.75 -6.94
C LEU A 206 -7.17 31.35 -6.65
N GLU A 207 -6.45 30.57 -5.83
CA GLU A 207 -6.81 29.19 -5.46
C GLU A 207 -8.19 29.12 -4.81
N LYS A 208 -8.51 30.05 -3.88
CA LYS A 208 -9.83 30.14 -3.23
C LYS A 208 -10.98 30.19 -4.23
N ARG A 209 -10.75 30.73 -5.42
CA ARG A 209 -11.80 31.02 -6.41
C ARG A 209 -11.75 30.09 -7.61
N CYS A 210 -10.85 29.12 -7.62
CA CYS A 210 -10.77 28.09 -8.65
C CYS A 210 -11.98 27.13 -8.60
N GLU A 211 -12.65 26.98 -7.47
CA GLU A 211 -13.84 26.14 -7.33
C GLU A 211 -14.98 26.67 -8.23
N GLY A 212 -15.43 25.85 -9.18
CA GLY A 212 -16.52 26.20 -10.10
C GLY A 212 -16.14 27.04 -11.32
N HIS A 213 -14.90 27.56 -11.42
CA HIS A 213 -14.48 28.45 -12.50
C HIS A 213 -13.27 27.90 -13.30
N LYS A 214 -13.54 27.29 -14.46
CA LYS A 214 -12.51 26.71 -15.35
C LYS A 214 -11.46 27.72 -15.82
N GLU A 215 -11.85 28.98 -16.03
CA GLU A 215 -10.94 30.05 -16.43
C GLU A 215 -9.86 30.27 -15.36
N TYR A 216 -10.24 30.32 -14.08
CA TYR A 216 -9.32 30.55 -12.97
C TYR A 216 -8.43 29.34 -12.70
N GLN A 217 -8.95 28.12 -12.88
CA GLN A 217 -8.15 26.89 -12.88
C GLN A 217 -7.06 26.92 -13.95
N THR A 218 -7.38 27.44 -15.14
CA THR A 218 -6.40 27.57 -16.23
C THR A 218 -5.32 28.60 -15.88
N LEU A 219 -5.71 29.74 -15.31
CA LEU A 219 -4.75 30.75 -14.84
C LEU A 219 -3.82 30.21 -13.75
N HIS A 220 -4.36 29.43 -12.81
CA HIS A 220 -3.57 28.80 -11.75
C HIS A 220 -2.60 27.75 -12.32
N ARG A 221 -3.06 26.90 -13.25
CA ARG A 221 -2.19 25.94 -13.95
C ARG A 221 -1.04 26.63 -14.68
N ASP A 222 -1.29 27.77 -15.31
CA ASP A 222 -0.23 28.52 -15.98
C ASP A 222 0.84 29.04 -15.00
N ILE A 223 0.45 29.38 -13.76
CA ILE A 223 1.39 29.74 -12.69
C ILE A 223 2.23 28.52 -12.29
N LEU A 224 1.57 27.38 -12.04
CA LEU A 224 2.24 26.11 -11.69
C LEU A 224 3.24 25.70 -12.79
N ASN A 225 2.81 25.72 -14.05
CA ASN A 225 3.66 25.40 -15.20
C ASN A 225 4.88 26.34 -15.28
N ALA A 226 4.69 27.65 -15.09
CA ALA A 226 5.80 28.59 -15.09
C ALA A 226 6.77 28.34 -13.91
N TYR A 227 6.24 27.99 -12.73
CA TYR A 227 7.05 27.62 -11.57
C TYR A 227 7.89 26.37 -11.86
N PHE A 228 7.25 25.27 -12.25
CA PHE A 228 7.94 24.01 -12.54
C PHE A 228 8.94 24.14 -13.68
N GLN A 229 8.61 24.89 -14.74
CA GLN A 229 9.54 25.16 -15.84
C GLN A 229 10.81 25.87 -15.34
N VAL A 230 10.68 26.89 -14.50
CA VAL A 230 11.81 27.61 -13.93
C VAL A 230 12.64 26.69 -13.01
N ARG A 231 11.98 25.92 -12.13
CA ARG A 231 12.66 24.97 -11.23
C ARG A 231 13.41 23.90 -12.02
N GLN A 232 12.77 23.31 -13.03
CA GLN A 232 13.36 22.29 -13.90
C GLN A 232 14.63 22.80 -14.60
N GLN A 233 14.59 24.01 -15.18
CA GLN A 233 15.74 24.61 -15.87
C GLN A 233 16.93 24.83 -14.93
N LEU A 234 16.67 25.12 -13.66
CA LEU A 234 17.71 25.31 -12.65
C LEU A 234 18.28 23.97 -12.15
N LEU A 235 17.42 22.99 -11.90
CA LEU A 235 17.81 21.73 -11.26
C LEU A 235 18.33 20.66 -12.21
N SER A 236 17.78 20.53 -13.42
CA SER A 236 18.20 19.53 -14.41
C SER A 236 19.74 19.43 -14.58
N PRO A 237 20.49 20.51 -14.85
CA PRO A 237 21.94 20.42 -15.04
C PRO A 237 22.71 20.04 -13.76
N ILE A 238 22.14 20.32 -12.59
CA ILE A 238 22.75 20.00 -11.29
C ILE A 238 22.55 18.52 -10.98
N ILE A 239 21.33 18.04 -11.17
CA ILE A 239 20.95 16.63 -10.99
C ILE A 239 21.81 15.77 -11.92
N THR A 240 21.85 16.06 -13.22
CA THR A 240 22.65 15.30 -14.18
C THR A 240 24.14 15.29 -13.80
N ARG A 241 24.71 16.44 -13.41
CA ARG A 241 26.11 16.50 -12.97
C ARG A 241 26.35 15.70 -11.69
N LYS A 242 25.45 15.79 -10.70
CA LYS A 242 25.58 15.08 -9.43
C LYS A 242 25.45 13.58 -9.63
N ILE A 243 24.50 13.11 -10.44
CA ILE A 243 24.33 11.69 -10.77
C ILE A 243 25.57 11.15 -11.50
N GLN A 244 26.11 11.90 -12.47
CA GLN A 244 27.36 11.52 -13.14
C GLN A 244 28.56 11.44 -12.18
N GLN A 245 28.64 12.34 -11.19
CA GLN A 245 29.67 12.31 -10.15
C GLN A 245 29.51 11.13 -9.18
N LEU A 246 28.27 10.74 -8.86
CA LEU A 246 27.96 9.64 -7.95
C LEU A 246 28.30 8.26 -8.55
N GLY A 247 28.42 8.16 -9.87
CA GLY A 247 28.71 6.90 -10.53
C GLY A 247 29.65 7.07 -11.72
N PRO A 248 30.97 6.88 -11.56
CA PRO A 248 31.80 6.58 -12.72
C PRO A 248 31.22 5.36 -13.44
N ASN A 249 31.37 5.31 -14.78
CA ASN A 249 30.74 4.34 -15.68
C ASN A 249 31.04 2.84 -15.41
N GLY A 250 31.64 2.48 -14.27
CA GLY A 250 31.90 1.11 -13.83
C GLY A 250 31.93 0.90 -12.31
N GLY A 251 31.29 1.79 -11.53
CA GLY A 251 31.15 1.60 -10.07
C GLY A 251 30.03 0.61 -9.71
N ASP A 252 30.14 -0.01 -8.53
CA ASP A 252 29.16 -0.91 -7.91
C ASP A 252 27.72 -0.38 -8.02
N LEU A 253 26.86 -1.14 -8.72
CA LEU A 253 25.46 -0.79 -9.03
C LEU A 253 24.66 -0.49 -7.75
N ILE A 254 24.90 -1.28 -6.69
CA ILE A 254 24.19 -1.15 -5.42
C ILE A 254 24.49 0.19 -4.77
N LYS A 255 25.78 0.54 -4.64
CA LYS A 255 26.20 1.81 -4.05
C LYS A 255 25.71 3.01 -4.86
N PHE A 256 25.72 2.88 -6.19
CA PHE A 256 25.18 3.91 -7.06
C PHE A 256 23.67 4.10 -6.86
N ALA A 257 22.90 3.00 -6.77
CA ALA A 257 21.47 3.06 -6.53
C ALA A 257 21.13 3.62 -5.14
N GLN A 258 21.82 3.20 -4.08
CA GLN A 258 21.64 3.72 -2.72
C GLN A 258 21.92 5.22 -2.66
N ASN A 259 23.08 5.66 -3.15
CA ASN A 259 23.45 7.07 -3.12
C ASN A 259 22.56 7.92 -4.05
N GLY A 260 22.18 7.38 -5.21
CA GLY A 260 21.28 8.02 -6.15
C GLY A 260 19.87 8.21 -5.59
N CYS A 261 19.29 7.16 -4.99
CA CYS A 261 17.96 7.21 -4.38
C CYS A 261 17.96 8.13 -3.15
N ALA A 262 18.97 8.05 -2.28
CA ALA A 262 19.08 8.94 -1.12
C ALA A 262 19.17 10.42 -1.55
N TYR A 263 19.97 10.72 -2.57
CA TYR A 263 20.06 12.06 -3.14
C TYR A 263 18.72 12.53 -3.73
N MET A 264 18.07 11.70 -4.55
CA MET A 264 16.79 12.05 -5.18
C MET A 264 15.67 12.19 -4.16
N MET A 265 15.64 11.36 -3.12
CA MET A 265 14.67 11.45 -2.03
C MET A 265 14.84 12.77 -1.27
N SER A 266 16.07 13.14 -0.93
CA SER A 266 16.36 14.43 -0.28
C SER A 266 15.95 15.61 -1.17
N LEU A 267 16.29 15.57 -2.46
CA LEU A 267 15.95 16.61 -3.42
C LEU A 267 14.43 16.75 -3.62
N CYS A 268 13.71 15.64 -3.80
CA CYS A 268 12.27 15.67 -3.99
C CYS A 268 11.55 16.15 -2.72
N SER A 269 12.06 15.81 -1.54
CA SER A 269 11.55 16.31 -0.26
C SER A 269 11.75 17.82 -0.11
N ASP A 270 12.92 18.33 -0.52
CA ASP A 270 13.20 19.77 -0.53
C ASP A 270 12.30 20.53 -1.52
N GLU A 271 12.07 19.99 -2.73
CA GLU A 271 11.16 20.58 -3.72
C GLU A 271 9.70 20.53 -3.26
N LEU A 272 9.26 19.44 -2.65
CA LEU A 272 7.91 19.32 -2.08
C LEU A 272 7.71 20.35 -0.96
N THR A 273 8.68 20.47 -0.05
CA THR A 273 8.65 21.46 1.02
C THR A 273 8.61 22.88 0.44
N LEU A 274 9.42 23.16 -0.59
CA LEU A 274 9.43 24.46 -1.27
C LEU A 274 8.09 24.74 -1.94
N PHE A 275 7.51 23.77 -2.64
CA PHE A 275 6.22 23.91 -3.32
C PHE A 275 5.12 24.37 -2.35
N TYR A 276 5.01 23.73 -1.19
CA TYR A 276 4.03 24.09 -0.17
C TYR A 276 4.30 25.43 0.53
N THR A 277 5.49 26.03 0.35
CA THR A 277 5.69 27.44 0.73
C THR A 277 4.99 28.41 -0.22
N PHE A 278 4.64 28.02 -1.45
CA PHE A 278 3.99 28.88 -2.44
C PHE A 278 2.51 28.55 -2.69
N PHE A 279 2.17 27.27 -2.76
CA PHE A 279 0.86 26.79 -3.22
C PHE A 279 0.25 25.82 -2.23
N GLN A 280 -1.08 25.73 -2.19
CA GLN A 280 -1.80 24.74 -1.36
C GLN A 280 -2.33 23.57 -2.19
N ASN A 281 -2.57 23.83 -3.49
CA ASN A 281 -3.16 22.90 -4.45
C ASN A 281 -2.22 22.69 -5.65
N GLY A 282 -2.46 21.62 -6.44
CA GLY A 282 -1.65 21.26 -7.61
C GLY A 282 -0.74 20.05 -7.39
N GLU A 283 -1.19 19.07 -6.59
CA GLU A 283 -0.41 17.85 -6.28
C GLU A 283 -0.15 17.00 -7.52
N ASP A 284 -1.11 16.88 -8.43
CA ASP A 284 -0.95 16.11 -9.67
C ASP A 284 0.17 16.68 -10.54
N GLU A 285 0.19 18.00 -10.75
CA GLU A 285 1.28 18.66 -11.48
C GLU A 285 2.63 18.58 -10.74
N LEU A 286 2.61 18.62 -9.40
CA LEU A 286 3.82 18.44 -8.59
C LEU A 286 4.41 17.04 -8.78
N TYR A 287 3.61 15.98 -8.67
CA TYR A 287 4.10 14.61 -8.81
C TYR A 287 4.56 14.32 -10.25
N ALA A 288 3.91 14.88 -11.27
CA ALA A 288 4.41 14.82 -12.65
C ALA A 288 5.78 15.52 -12.80
N TYR A 289 6.00 16.63 -12.10
CA TYR A 289 7.30 17.30 -12.05
C TYR A 289 8.35 16.47 -11.30
N LEU A 290 8.01 15.88 -10.16
CA LEU A 290 8.93 15.05 -9.38
C LEU A 290 9.31 13.77 -10.14
N ASP A 291 8.37 13.16 -10.88
CA ASP A 291 8.63 12.00 -11.75
C ASP A 291 9.64 12.37 -12.85
N LEU A 292 9.50 13.56 -13.45
CA LEU A 292 10.47 14.09 -14.41
C LEU A 292 11.85 14.34 -13.79
N LEU A 293 11.94 14.69 -12.50
CA LEU A 293 13.24 14.78 -11.81
C LEU A 293 13.83 13.39 -11.53
N ALA A 294 12.99 12.43 -11.12
CA ALA A 294 13.39 11.04 -10.89
C ALA A 294 13.83 10.33 -12.17
N SER A 295 13.27 10.71 -13.32
CA SER A 295 13.64 10.13 -14.62
C SER A 295 15.13 10.32 -14.96
N TYR A 296 15.77 11.42 -14.50
CA TYR A 296 17.21 11.61 -14.70
C TYR A 296 18.05 10.52 -13.99
N LEU A 297 17.60 10.02 -12.83
CA LEU A 297 18.24 8.89 -12.17
C LEU A 297 17.93 7.58 -12.88
N TYR A 298 16.68 7.41 -13.32
CA TYR A 298 16.26 6.22 -14.06
C TYR A 298 17.07 6.03 -15.35
N ASP A 299 17.30 7.09 -16.12
CA ASP A 299 18.06 7.03 -17.38
C ASP A 299 19.49 6.50 -17.18
N HIS A 300 20.08 6.71 -16.00
CA HIS A 300 21.40 6.19 -15.65
C HIS A 300 21.37 4.82 -14.98
N LEU A 301 20.32 4.49 -14.22
CA LEU A 301 20.14 3.17 -13.60
C LEU A 301 19.73 2.10 -14.61
N ARG A 302 18.81 2.42 -15.51
CA ARG A 302 18.19 1.46 -16.43
C ARG A 302 19.20 0.67 -17.27
N PRO A 303 20.20 1.30 -17.94
CA PRO A 303 21.19 0.54 -18.70
C PRO A 303 22.02 -0.39 -17.81
N ARG A 304 22.33 0.04 -16.58
CA ARG A 304 23.12 -0.78 -15.63
C ARG A 304 22.33 -1.99 -15.16
N ILE A 305 21.03 -1.82 -14.85
CA ILE A 305 20.12 -2.91 -14.49
C ILE A 305 20.01 -3.92 -15.63
N ILE A 306 19.81 -3.45 -16.87
CA ILE A 306 19.68 -4.33 -18.04
C ILE A 306 20.95 -5.16 -18.27
N HIS A 307 22.13 -4.56 -18.10
CA HIS A 307 23.40 -5.26 -18.34
C HIS A 307 23.85 -6.16 -17.17
N GLU A 308 23.28 -6.00 -15.98
CA GLU A 308 23.61 -6.81 -14.82
C GLU A 308 23.38 -8.31 -15.06
N THR A 309 24.35 -9.12 -14.66
CA THR A 309 24.33 -10.59 -14.76
C THR A 309 24.10 -11.25 -13.42
N GLU A 310 24.57 -10.62 -12.34
CA GLU A 310 24.58 -11.22 -11.02
C GLU A 310 23.21 -11.15 -10.34
N ILE A 311 22.61 -12.32 -10.10
CA ILE A 311 21.34 -12.45 -9.39
C ILE A 311 21.45 -11.89 -7.97
N SER A 312 22.59 -12.07 -7.30
CA SER A 312 22.85 -11.51 -5.96
C SER A 312 22.72 -9.98 -5.97
N THR A 313 23.36 -9.31 -6.91
CA THR A 313 23.33 -7.85 -7.06
C THR A 313 21.92 -7.35 -7.36
N LEU A 314 21.19 -8.04 -8.25
CA LEU A 314 19.80 -7.70 -8.59
C LEU A 314 18.84 -7.90 -7.40
N SER A 315 19.02 -8.96 -6.62
CA SER A 315 18.20 -9.22 -5.42
C SER A 315 18.41 -8.14 -4.35
N GLU A 316 19.67 -7.73 -4.12
CA GLU A 316 19.99 -6.66 -3.18
C GLU A 316 19.42 -5.32 -3.65
N LEU A 317 19.53 -5.03 -4.95
CA LEU A 317 18.92 -3.86 -5.56
C LEU A 317 17.39 -3.83 -5.38
N CYS A 318 16.71 -4.96 -5.56
CA CYS A 318 15.27 -5.07 -5.32
C CYS A 318 14.92 -4.82 -3.85
N ASN A 319 15.71 -5.34 -2.90
CA ASN A 319 15.51 -5.07 -1.47
C ASN A 319 15.66 -3.59 -1.14
N ILE A 320 16.64 -2.90 -1.73
CA ILE A 320 16.84 -1.45 -1.53
C ILE A 320 15.62 -0.66 -2.02
N PHE A 321 15.12 -0.95 -3.22
CA PHE A 321 13.92 -0.28 -3.72
C PHE A 321 12.67 -0.63 -2.91
N GLN A 322 12.56 -1.87 -2.45
CA GLN A 322 11.46 -2.31 -1.60
C GLN A 322 11.39 -1.55 -0.28
N ILE A 323 12.52 -1.18 0.33
CA ILE A 323 12.54 -0.37 1.55
C ILE A 323 11.76 0.94 1.34
N TYR A 324 11.97 1.62 0.21
CA TYR A 324 11.28 2.89 -0.08
C TYR A 324 9.78 2.70 -0.35
N VAL A 325 9.39 1.60 -1.01
CA VAL A 325 7.98 1.30 -1.30
C VAL A 325 7.22 0.86 -0.03
N VAL A 326 7.85 0.09 0.85
CA VAL A 326 7.22 -0.38 2.10
C VAL A 326 7.10 0.75 3.12
N GLN A 327 8.11 1.61 3.23
CA GLN A 327 8.04 2.81 4.08
C GLN A 327 6.86 3.71 3.70
N GLU A 328 6.50 3.78 2.42
CA GLU A 328 5.35 4.55 1.95
C GLU A 328 4.01 3.93 2.39
N ASN A 329 3.86 2.61 2.28
CA ASN A 329 2.64 1.91 2.66
C ASN A 329 2.38 1.95 4.18
N ASP A 330 3.42 1.84 5.01
CA ASP A 330 3.29 1.93 6.47
C ASP A 330 2.87 3.34 6.93
N ASN A 331 3.22 4.38 6.16
CA ASN A 331 2.84 5.77 6.44
C ASN A 331 1.37 6.07 6.09
N LEU A 332 0.72 5.27 5.24
CA LEU A 332 -0.71 5.44 4.91
C LEU A 332 -1.64 5.01 6.05
N ASP A 333 -1.19 4.09 6.93
CA ASP A 333 -1.96 3.57 8.06
C ASP A 333 -1.81 4.41 9.34
N HIS A 334 -0.79 5.27 9.41
CA HIS A 334 -0.59 6.21 10.51
C HIS A 334 -1.28 7.55 10.24
N ASP A 335 -2.51 7.65 10.72
CA ASP A 335 -3.27 8.84 11.15
C ASP A 335 -2.85 10.19 10.54
N LYS A 336 -3.80 10.81 9.81
CA LYS A 336 -3.88 12.18 9.25
C LYS A 336 -2.97 13.24 9.90
N SER A 337 -1.67 13.07 9.81
CA SER A 337 -0.72 14.11 10.12
C SER A 337 -0.82 15.12 9.00
N GLU A 338 -1.03 16.40 9.33
CA GLU A 338 -1.05 17.51 8.37
C GLU A 338 0.28 17.66 7.58
N LYS A 339 1.26 16.79 7.84
CA LYS A 339 2.44 16.60 7.02
C LYS A 339 2.10 15.78 5.77
N ARG A 340 2.04 16.48 4.65
CA ARG A 340 2.04 15.87 3.30
C ARG A 340 3.42 15.25 3.07
N ASP A 341 3.59 13.98 3.43
CA ASP A 341 4.85 13.25 3.26
C ASP A 341 5.07 12.87 1.78
N LEU A 342 6.35 12.78 1.40
CA LEU A 342 6.76 12.46 0.02
C LEU A 342 6.50 10.98 -0.28
N MET A 343 5.69 10.71 -1.30
CA MET A 343 5.46 9.37 -1.86
C MET A 343 6.59 8.99 -2.83
N PHE A 344 7.81 8.79 -2.31
CA PHE A 344 8.99 8.52 -3.13
C PHE A 344 8.97 7.12 -3.77
N GLY A 345 8.35 6.13 -3.13
CA GLY A 345 8.15 4.79 -3.67
C GLY A 345 7.36 4.81 -4.97
N HIS A 346 6.36 5.69 -5.10
CA HIS A 346 5.65 5.93 -6.35
C HIS A 346 6.57 6.39 -7.49
N LEU A 347 7.51 7.29 -7.21
CA LEU A 347 8.44 7.84 -8.21
C LEU A 347 9.45 6.82 -8.73
N ILE A 348 9.85 5.83 -7.90
CA ILE A 348 10.82 4.81 -8.30
C ILE A 348 10.18 3.49 -8.75
N ARG A 349 8.84 3.41 -8.78
CA ARG A 349 8.12 2.16 -9.07
C ARG A 349 8.54 1.53 -10.40
N ASN A 350 8.67 2.34 -11.45
CA ASN A 350 9.07 1.87 -12.77
C ASN A 350 10.49 1.26 -12.76
N ILE A 351 11.42 1.86 -12.00
CA ILE A 351 12.79 1.33 -11.83
C ILE A 351 12.76 0.00 -11.07
N TYR A 352 11.93 -0.07 -10.03
CA TYR A 352 11.76 -1.27 -9.22
C TYR A 352 11.19 -2.44 -10.05
N GLU A 353 10.14 -2.19 -10.82
CA GLU A 353 9.52 -3.20 -11.69
C GLU A 353 10.50 -3.70 -12.77
N ASP A 354 11.31 -2.81 -13.37
CA ASP A 354 12.37 -3.19 -14.31
C ASP A 354 13.45 -4.08 -13.63
N ALA A 355 13.85 -3.75 -12.40
CA ALA A 355 14.81 -4.55 -11.64
C ALA A 355 14.23 -5.93 -11.28
N GLN A 356 12.96 -6.00 -10.89
CA GLN A 356 12.25 -7.25 -10.63
C GLN A 356 12.14 -8.10 -11.90
N GLY A 357 11.71 -7.53 -13.01
CA GLY A 357 11.60 -8.23 -14.29
C GLY A 357 12.95 -8.79 -14.74
N ARG A 358 14.03 -8.01 -14.54
CA ARG A 358 15.38 -8.48 -14.85
C ARG A 358 15.85 -9.60 -13.92
N LEU A 359 15.55 -9.53 -12.63
CA LEU A 359 15.85 -10.57 -11.64
C LEU A 359 15.13 -11.88 -12.01
N VAL A 360 13.84 -11.80 -12.33
CA VAL A 360 13.03 -12.97 -12.75
C VAL A 360 13.61 -13.60 -14.02
N PHE A 361 13.94 -12.80 -15.04
CA PHE A 361 14.55 -13.31 -16.26
C PHE A 361 15.88 -14.04 -15.99
N ARG A 362 16.75 -13.45 -15.15
CA ARG A 362 18.03 -14.07 -14.79
C ARG A 362 17.83 -15.34 -13.97
N ALA A 363 16.86 -15.34 -13.06
CA ALA A 363 16.49 -16.53 -12.30
C ALA A 363 16.00 -17.65 -13.22
N GLN A 364 15.11 -17.38 -14.17
CA GLN A 364 14.64 -18.37 -15.16
C GLN A 364 15.80 -18.96 -15.98
N MET A 365 16.74 -18.12 -16.43
CA MET A 365 17.93 -18.60 -17.14
C MET A 365 18.83 -19.47 -16.26
N PHE A 366 18.99 -19.12 -14.99
CA PHE A 366 19.72 -19.93 -14.02
C PHE A 366 19.00 -21.27 -13.77
N ILE A 367 17.68 -21.27 -13.61
CA ILE A 367 16.88 -22.49 -13.42
C ILE A 367 17.05 -23.43 -14.62
N HIS A 368 16.97 -22.90 -15.84
CA HIS A 368 17.13 -23.70 -17.05
C HIS A 368 18.54 -24.31 -17.18
N ASN A 369 19.59 -23.52 -16.93
CA ASN A 369 20.97 -23.97 -17.13
C ASN A 369 21.50 -24.82 -15.97
N ASP A 370 21.22 -24.40 -14.74
CA ASP A 370 21.86 -24.91 -13.53
C ASP A 370 21.04 -25.93 -12.76
N ILE A 371 19.73 -26.05 -13.03
CA ILE A 371 18.83 -27.02 -12.39
C ILE A 371 18.31 -28.02 -13.44
N GLN A 372 17.65 -27.56 -14.50
CA GLN A 372 17.02 -28.42 -15.50
C GLN A 372 18.04 -29.18 -16.37
N ASN A 373 19.05 -28.47 -16.89
CA ASN A 373 20.09 -29.03 -17.75
C ASN A 373 21.40 -29.34 -17.03
N TYR A 374 21.36 -29.45 -15.70
CA TYR A 374 22.55 -29.75 -14.92
C TYR A 374 23.15 -31.09 -15.32
N GLN A 375 24.43 -31.10 -15.72
CA GLN A 375 25.19 -32.31 -16.00
C GLN A 375 25.97 -32.72 -14.75
N PRO A 376 25.62 -33.82 -14.08
CA PRO A 376 26.29 -34.23 -12.86
C PRO A 376 27.72 -34.71 -13.16
N LYS A 377 28.70 -34.26 -12.38
CA LYS A 377 30.08 -34.76 -12.44
C LYS A 377 30.21 -36.06 -11.62
N PRO A 378 31.20 -36.92 -11.91
CA PRO A 378 31.42 -38.16 -11.16
C PRO A 378 31.61 -37.93 -9.65
N GLU A 379 32.20 -36.79 -9.29
CA GLU A 379 32.46 -36.37 -7.90
C GLU A 379 31.18 -36.00 -7.13
N ASP A 380 30.10 -35.61 -7.82
CA ASP A 380 28.82 -35.21 -7.21
C ASP A 380 28.00 -36.41 -6.69
N TYR A 381 28.38 -37.63 -7.07
CA TYR A 381 27.78 -38.89 -6.62
C TYR A 381 28.50 -39.50 -5.40
N GLU A 382 29.59 -38.89 -4.94
CA GLU A 382 30.32 -39.30 -3.74
C GLU A 382 29.82 -38.52 -2.53
N ILE A 383 28.97 -39.17 -1.73
CA ILE A 383 28.63 -38.71 -0.39
C ILE A 383 29.91 -38.78 0.45
N ARG A 384 30.61 -37.66 0.58
CA ARG A 384 31.73 -37.54 1.54
C ARG A 384 31.14 -37.32 2.92
N MET A 385 31.51 -38.20 3.85
CA MET A 385 31.10 -38.18 5.27
C MET A 385 31.23 -36.76 5.87
N PRO A 386 30.25 -36.26 6.64
CA PRO A 386 30.51 -35.17 7.57
C PRO A 386 31.48 -35.71 8.63
N CYS A 387 32.59 -35.02 8.84
CA CYS A 387 33.49 -35.33 9.94
C CYS A 387 32.70 -35.28 11.26
N ALA A 388 32.91 -36.25 12.12
CA ALA A 388 32.18 -36.45 13.37
C ALA A 388 32.40 -35.29 14.35
N GLN A 389 31.66 -34.19 14.20
CA GLN A 389 31.42 -33.17 15.21
C GLN A 389 30.40 -32.17 14.63
N GLU A 390 29.16 -32.25 15.12
CA GLU A 390 28.18 -31.15 15.32
C GLU A 390 26.74 -31.64 15.10
N LYS A 391 26.09 -31.98 16.22
CA LYS A 391 24.64 -32.12 16.32
C LYS A 391 24.05 -30.74 16.57
N VAL A 392 23.67 -30.02 15.51
CA VAL A 392 22.77 -28.85 15.63
C VAL A 392 21.73 -28.94 14.51
N PRO A 393 20.42 -28.89 14.80
CA PRO A 393 19.41 -28.71 13.76
C PRO A 393 19.52 -27.28 13.23
N VAL A 394 19.96 -27.12 11.98
CA VAL A 394 20.14 -25.81 11.35
C VAL A 394 18.86 -25.42 10.64
N VAL A 395 18.01 -24.68 11.36
CA VAL A 395 16.93 -23.89 10.78
C VAL A 395 17.56 -22.60 10.24
N LEU A 396 17.30 -22.25 8.98
CA LEU A 396 17.69 -20.96 8.39
C LEU A 396 17.00 -19.82 9.16
N GLU A 397 17.71 -19.17 10.08
CA GLU A 397 17.22 -17.95 10.75
C GLU A 397 17.28 -16.76 9.78
N PHE A 398 16.11 -16.41 9.24
CA PHE A 398 15.92 -15.17 8.50
C PHE A 398 15.82 -14.02 9.51
N HIS A 399 16.74 -13.06 9.41
CA HIS A 399 16.69 -11.86 10.26
C HIS A 399 15.44 -11.04 9.91
N THR A 400 14.41 -11.16 10.74
CA THR A 400 13.29 -10.22 10.80
C THR A 400 13.82 -8.89 11.31
N HIS A 401 14.01 -7.92 10.41
CA HIS A 401 14.11 -6.52 10.82
C HIS A 401 12.75 -6.06 11.34
N GLN A 402 12.58 -6.12 12.64
CA GLN A 402 11.51 -5.44 13.36
C GLN A 402 12.04 -4.04 13.73
N PRO A 403 11.33 -2.94 13.42
CA PRO A 403 11.84 -1.61 13.69
C PRO A 403 11.73 -1.32 15.19
N SER A 404 12.89 -1.22 15.87
CA SER A 404 12.97 -0.66 17.22
C SER A 404 12.70 0.84 17.15
N LYS A 405 11.58 1.26 17.75
CA LYS A 405 11.32 2.65 18.13
C LYS A 405 12.42 3.12 19.08
N ASN A 406 13.17 4.14 18.69
CA ASN A 406 13.79 5.08 19.62
C ASN A 406 13.95 6.43 18.91
N ASP A 407 13.14 7.38 19.37
CA ASP A 407 13.20 8.80 19.07
C ASP A 407 14.52 9.39 19.59
N THR A 408 15.23 10.18 18.77
CA THR A 408 15.72 11.55 19.03
C THR A 408 16.80 11.98 17.99
N PRO A 409 16.94 13.29 17.71
CA PRO A 409 17.39 13.78 16.42
C PRO A 409 18.93 13.92 16.31
N ALA A 410 19.50 13.40 15.23
CA ALA A 410 20.87 13.66 14.85
C ALA A 410 21.03 15.12 14.41
N THR A 411 21.70 15.90 15.26
CA THR A 411 22.17 17.25 14.94
C THR A 411 23.54 17.13 14.28
N LEU A 412 23.76 18.00 13.30
CA LEU A 412 24.96 18.22 12.51
C LEU A 412 26.22 18.34 13.39
N ASP A 413 27.29 17.65 12.99
CA ASP A 413 28.65 18.05 13.37
C ASP A 413 29.55 18.14 12.14
N VAL A 414 30.38 19.18 12.21
CA VAL A 414 31.15 19.83 11.15
C VAL A 414 32.52 19.15 11.02
N GLU A 415 32.96 18.95 9.78
CA GLU A 415 34.35 18.61 9.46
C GLU A 415 35.25 19.84 9.62
N GLU A 416 36.28 19.77 10.47
CA GLU A 416 37.45 20.65 10.45
C GLU A 416 38.73 19.82 10.30
N ASP A 417 39.55 20.18 9.31
CA ASP A 417 40.88 19.65 9.02
C ASP A 417 41.93 20.09 10.06
N SER A 418 42.85 19.21 10.44
CA SER A 418 44.25 19.57 10.73
C SER A 418 45.20 18.35 10.80
N ASP A 419 46.42 18.58 10.32
CA ASP A 419 47.48 17.61 10.01
C ASP A 419 48.26 17.00 11.20
N THR A 420 48.79 15.79 10.95
CA THR A 420 50.02 15.14 11.48
C THR A 420 50.10 14.66 12.95
N GLN A 421 50.13 13.33 13.17
CA GLN A 421 51.34 12.52 13.45
C GLN A 421 50.98 11.08 13.90
N SER A 422 51.84 10.16 13.49
CA SER A 422 51.82 8.70 13.65
C SER A 422 51.79 8.17 15.09
N ILE A 423 50.85 7.28 15.42
CA ILE A 423 51.05 6.16 16.37
C ILE A 423 50.30 4.92 15.86
N SER A 424 51.08 3.86 15.61
CA SER A 424 50.65 2.50 15.32
C SER A 424 49.79 1.90 16.43
N SER A 425 48.56 1.50 16.08
CA SER A 425 47.78 0.53 16.86
C SER A 425 46.95 -0.34 15.92
N SER A 426 47.05 -1.65 16.15
CA SER A 426 46.47 -2.73 15.38
C SER A 426 44.95 -2.64 15.35
N HIS A 427 44.37 -2.26 14.21
CA HIS A 427 42.92 -2.33 13.99
C HIS A 427 42.62 -3.31 12.86
N ARG A 428 41.95 -4.40 13.23
CA ARG A 428 41.37 -5.39 12.34
C ARG A 428 40.41 -4.67 11.39
N GLN A 429 40.68 -4.78 10.10
CA GLN A 429 39.69 -4.56 9.06
C GLN A 429 38.48 -5.48 9.34
N THR A 430 37.40 -4.94 9.88
CA THR A 430 36.08 -5.57 9.75
C THR A 430 35.58 -5.26 8.35
N SER A 431 36.12 -6.00 7.39
CA SER A 431 35.46 -6.21 6.10
C SER A 431 34.08 -6.76 6.41
N SER A 432 33.02 -6.00 6.14
CA SER A 432 31.65 -6.50 6.11
C SER A 432 31.52 -7.46 4.94
N ALA A 433 32.05 -8.67 5.11
CA ALA A 433 31.82 -9.77 4.21
C ALA A 433 30.34 -10.12 4.29
N ASN A 434 29.66 -9.96 3.16
CA ASN A 434 28.33 -10.46 2.86
C ASN A 434 28.12 -11.87 3.45
N PHE A 435 27.42 -11.95 4.58
CA PHE A 435 27.04 -13.23 5.17
C PHE A 435 25.78 -13.72 4.45
N SER A 436 25.95 -14.30 3.26
CA SER A 436 24.95 -15.19 2.65
C SER A 436 25.24 -16.61 3.14
N PRO A 437 24.34 -17.29 3.88
CA PRO A 437 24.61 -18.61 4.47
C PRO A 437 24.84 -19.75 3.45
N LEU A 438 24.61 -19.49 2.16
CA LEU A 438 24.55 -20.48 1.07
C LEU A 438 25.45 -20.12 -0.13
N GLY A 439 26.47 -19.26 0.04
CA GLY A 439 27.50 -19.08 -0.99
C GLY A 439 28.34 -20.35 -1.16
N GLU A 440 28.80 -20.63 -2.39
CA GLU A 440 29.67 -21.76 -2.74
C GLU A 440 30.79 -21.94 -1.69
N GLY A 441 30.63 -22.94 -0.80
CA GLY A 441 31.68 -23.34 0.14
C GLY A 441 31.40 -23.23 1.65
N THR A 442 30.15 -23.10 2.13
CA THR A 442 29.88 -23.26 3.58
C THR A 442 29.95 -24.73 4.00
N ASP A 443 30.63 -25.03 5.12
CA ASP A 443 30.84 -26.37 5.67
C ASP A 443 29.54 -27.16 5.95
N VAL A 444 28.40 -26.46 6.06
CA VAL A 444 27.04 -27.03 6.26
C VAL A 444 26.49 -27.70 5.00
N SER A 445 26.92 -27.24 3.82
CA SER A 445 26.45 -27.73 2.51
C SER A 445 27.31 -28.89 1.98
N ARG A 446 28.42 -29.24 2.65
CA ARG A 446 29.31 -30.34 2.26
C ARG A 446 28.57 -31.68 2.39
N GLY A 447 28.02 -32.15 1.27
CA GLY A 447 27.33 -33.44 1.16
C GLY A 447 25.92 -33.37 0.57
N TRP A 448 25.42 -32.18 0.21
CA TRP A 448 24.17 -32.02 -0.54
C TRP A 448 24.40 -32.04 -2.04
N PHE A 449 23.47 -32.62 -2.79
CA PHE A 449 23.50 -32.61 -4.24
C PHE A 449 23.45 -31.16 -4.79
N PRO A 450 24.26 -30.79 -5.80
CA PRO A 450 24.39 -29.40 -6.25
C PRO A 450 23.07 -28.75 -6.69
N THR A 451 22.15 -29.47 -7.32
CA THR A 451 20.86 -28.87 -7.74
C THR A 451 19.96 -28.52 -6.56
N LEU A 452 20.08 -29.21 -5.43
CA LEU A 452 19.38 -28.87 -4.19
C LEU A 452 19.91 -27.56 -3.60
N GLN A 453 21.23 -27.39 -3.54
CA GLN A 453 21.86 -26.16 -3.05
C GLN A 453 21.47 -24.96 -3.90
N LYS A 454 21.54 -25.10 -5.23
CA LYS A 454 21.18 -24.04 -6.18
C LYS A 454 19.71 -23.66 -6.10
N THR A 455 18.83 -24.65 -5.90
CA THR A 455 17.38 -24.45 -5.67
C THR A 455 17.12 -23.61 -4.43
N LEU A 456 17.71 -23.97 -3.29
CA LEU A 456 17.52 -23.23 -2.04
C LEU A 456 18.13 -21.82 -2.11
N TRP A 457 19.29 -21.70 -2.77
CA TRP A 457 19.91 -20.40 -2.99
C TRP A 457 19.03 -19.47 -3.82
N ILE A 458 18.50 -19.92 -4.96
CA ILE A 458 17.66 -19.05 -5.81
C ILE A 458 16.35 -18.69 -5.12
N LEU A 459 15.71 -19.64 -4.43
CA LEU A 459 14.51 -19.37 -3.63
C LEU A 459 14.76 -18.31 -2.56
N SER A 460 15.90 -18.37 -1.86
CA SER A 460 16.27 -17.37 -0.85
C SER A 460 16.49 -15.97 -1.44
N LYS A 461 16.99 -15.88 -2.69
CA LYS A 461 17.26 -14.60 -3.38
C LYS A 461 16.00 -13.99 -4.00
N LEU A 462 15.04 -14.81 -4.39
CA LEU A 462 13.76 -14.34 -4.93
C LEU A 462 12.76 -13.98 -3.82
N TYR A 463 12.93 -14.57 -2.64
CA TYR A 463 12.06 -14.34 -1.50
C TYR A 463 12.01 -12.85 -1.14
N ARG A 464 10.79 -12.30 -1.04
CA ARG A 464 10.45 -10.89 -0.81
C ARG A 464 10.86 -9.89 -1.90
N CYS A 465 11.75 -10.26 -2.83
CA CYS A 465 12.20 -9.38 -3.91
C CYS A 465 11.18 -9.29 -5.06
N VAL A 466 10.33 -10.30 -5.22
CA VAL A 466 9.36 -10.43 -6.33
C VAL A 466 7.92 -10.44 -5.78
N GLN A 467 6.95 -10.06 -6.62
CA GLN A 467 5.53 -10.17 -6.31
C GLN A 467 5.17 -11.60 -5.87
N THR A 468 4.24 -11.73 -4.89
CA THR A 468 3.96 -13.01 -4.23
C THR A 468 3.47 -14.09 -5.21
N SER A 469 2.58 -13.74 -6.14
CA SER A 469 2.10 -14.69 -7.16
C SER A 469 3.22 -15.20 -8.07
N VAL A 470 4.07 -14.30 -8.56
CA VAL A 470 5.19 -14.66 -9.46
C VAL A 470 6.24 -15.49 -8.71
N PHE A 471 6.45 -15.21 -7.42
CA PHE A 471 7.33 -16.01 -6.58
C PHE A 471 6.76 -17.43 -6.39
N GLU A 472 5.47 -17.57 -6.12
CA GLU A 472 4.82 -18.86 -5.94
C GLU A 472 4.90 -19.73 -7.20
N ASP A 473 4.57 -19.17 -8.38
CA ASP A 473 4.71 -19.83 -9.69
C ASP A 473 6.14 -20.36 -9.90
N LEU A 474 7.12 -19.47 -9.71
CA LEU A 474 8.53 -19.78 -9.95
C LEU A 474 9.04 -20.79 -8.92
N ALA A 475 8.62 -20.68 -7.67
CA ALA A 475 9.04 -21.61 -6.62
C ALA A 475 8.49 -23.02 -6.86
N GLN A 476 7.25 -23.16 -7.32
CA GLN A 476 6.68 -24.45 -7.71
C GLN A 476 7.46 -25.09 -8.86
N GLU A 477 7.76 -24.30 -9.91
CA GLU A 477 8.57 -24.76 -11.05
C GLU A 477 9.97 -25.23 -10.60
N ILE A 478 10.67 -24.41 -9.81
CA ILE A 478 12.03 -24.73 -9.31
C ILE A 478 12.02 -26.04 -8.51
N VAL A 479 11.07 -26.21 -7.61
CA VAL A 479 10.99 -27.39 -6.73
C VAL A 479 10.70 -28.65 -7.54
N SER A 480 9.78 -28.58 -8.52
CA SER A 480 9.51 -29.69 -9.46
C SER A 480 10.76 -30.08 -10.24
N LEU A 481 11.49 -29.11 -10.81
CA LEU A 481 12.71 -29.36 -11.57
C LEU A 481 13.84 -29.93 -10.70
N CYS A 482 13.94 -29.50 -9.45
CA CYS A 482 14.86 -30.07 -8.48
C CYS A 482 14.52 -31.55 -8.19
N ASN A 483 13.24 -31.87 -8.02
CA ASN A 483 12.78 -33.25 -7.79
C ASN A 483 13.13 -34.16 -8.99
N ASP A 484 12.87 -33.71 -10.21
CA ASP A 484 13.23 -34.44 -11.43
C ASP A 484 14.74 -34.65 -11.57
N SER A 485 15.54 -33.64 -11.22
CA SER A 485 16.99 -33.74 -11.18
C SER A 485 17.47 -34.79 -10.17
N LEU A 486 16.89 -34.81 -8.97
CA LEU A 486 17.19 -35.80 -7.94
C LEU A 486 16.80 -37.22 -8.37
N LYS A 487 15.66 -37.39 -9.04
CA LYS A 487 15.24 -38.69 -9.61
C LYS A 487 16.24 -39.19 -10.65
N LYS A 488 16.63 -38.37 -11.61
CA LYS A 488 17.66 -38.72 -12.62
C LYS A 488 19.00 -39.07 -11.99
N ALA A 489 19.41 -38.34 -10.95
CA ALA A 489 20.61 -38.65 -10.19
C ALA A 489 20.49 -40.00 -9.47
N SER A 490 19.33 -40.30 -8.87
CA SER A 490 19.07 -41.58 -8.20
C SER A 490 19.11 -42.78 -9.15
N GLU A 491 18.58 -42.63 -10.37
CA GLU A 491 18.64 -43.65 -11.43
C GLU A 491 20.09 -43.92 -11.85
N THR A 492 20.88 -42.86 -12.00
CA THR A 492 22.30 -42.98 -12.37
C THR A 492 23.13 -43.63 -11.25
N ILE A 493 22.81 -43.37 -9.98
CA ILE A 493 23.42 -44.06 -8.84
C ILE A 493 22.99 -45.52 -8.79
N ALA A 494 21.72 -45.81 -9.11
CA ALA A 494 21.20 -47.17 -9.15
C ALA A 494 21.91 -48.04 -10.19
N THR A 495 22.29 -47.47 -11.35
CA THR A 495 23.07 -48.17 -12.38
C THR A 495 24.55 -48.31 -12.06
N THR A 496 25.12 -47.37 -11.28
CA THR A 496 26.57 -47.32 -11.03
C THR A 496 26.99 -48.08 -9.77
N LYS A 497 26.24 -47.93 -8.67
CA LYS A 497 26.56 -48.52 -7.35
C LYS A 497 25.60 -49.67 -7.00
N SER A 498 24.35 -49.34 -6.72
CA SER A 498 23.31 -50.29 -6.32
C SER A 498 21.94 -49.60 -6.30
N ARG A 499 20.88 -50.36 -6.60
CA ARG A 499 19.49 -49.88 -6.53
C ARG A 499 19.12 -49.33 -5.15
N ILE A 500 19.63 -49.94 -4.09
CA ILE A 500 19.41 -49.49 -2.70
C ILE A 500 20.13 -48.17 -2.42
N ASP A 501 21.36 -48.01 -2.91
CA ASP A 501 22.12 -46.78 -2.72
C ASP A 501 21.44 -45.60 -3.46
N GLY A 502 20.84 -45.85 -4.63
CA GLY A 502 20.04 -44.84 -5.36
C GLY A 502 18.77 -44.44 -4.61
N GLN A 503 18.02 -45.41 -4.07
CA GLN A 503 16.81 -45.15 -3.27
C GLN A 503 17.13 -44.39 -1.98
N LEU A 504 18.17 -44.79 -1.24
CA LEU A 504 18.57 -44.12 0.00
C LEU A 504 19.12 -42.71 -0.26
N PHE A 505 19.84 -42.50 -1.37
CA PHE A 505 20.24 -41.17 -1.83
C PHE A 505 19.02 -40.26 -2.04
N LEU A 506 18.00 -40.76 -2.75
CA LEU A 506 16.79 -40.00 -3.04
C LEU A 506 16.00 -39.67 -1.78
N VAL A 507 15.80 -40.64 -0.88
CA VAL A 507 15.13 -40.41 0.42
C VAL A 507 15.85 -39.34 1.22
N LYS A 508 17.18 -39.40 1.32
CA LYS A 508 17.98 -38.40 2.04
C LYS A 508 17.76 -36.99 1.48
N HIS A 509 17.90 -36.81 0.17
CA HIS A 509 17.85 -35.48 -0.44
C HIS A 509 16.43 -34.90 -0.51
N LEU A 510 15.40 -35.73 -0.63
CA LEU A 510 14.00 -35.28 -0.54
C LEU A 510 13.62 -34.87 0.89
N LEU A 511 14.12 -35.55 1.91
CA LEU A 511 13.92 -35.15 3.30
C LEU A 511 14.58 -33.79 3.60
N VAL A 512 15.82 -33.59 3.13
CA VAL A 512 16.50 -32.29 3.25
C VAL A 512 15.74 -31.20 2.50
N LEU A 513 15.30 -31.47 1.26
CA LEU A 513 14.50 -30.52 0.48
C LEU A 513 13.23 -30.11 1.25
N LYS A 514 12.50 -31.08 1.81
CA LYS A 514 11.30 -30.83 2.62
C LYS A 514 11.58 -29.97 3.85
N GLU A 515 12.64 -30.26 4.60
CA GLU A 515 13.00 -29.50 5.80
C GLU A 515 13.38 -28.05 5.46
N GLN A 516 14.17 -27.86 4.40
CA GLN A 516 14.64 -26.54 3.98
C GLN A 516 13.56 -25.69 3.29
N LEU A 517 12.45 -26.30 2.85
CA LEU A 517 11.26 -25.62 2.34
C LEU A 517 10.30 -25.12 3.44
N ALA A 518 10.46 -25.59 4.69
CA ALA A 518 9.58 -25.22 5.80
C ALA A 518 9.49 -23.69 6.07
N PRO A 519 10.57 -22.88 5.98
CA PRO A 519 10.49 -21.43 6.18
C PRO A 519 9.67 -20.68 5.11
N PHE A 520 9.40 -21.31 3.96
CA PHE A 520 8.66 -20.73 2.85
C PHE A 520 7.16 -21.11 2.87
N GLU A 521 6.72 -21.90 3.86
CA GLU A 521 5.39 -22.54 3.97
C GLU A 521 4.19 -21.60 3.82
N ALA A 522 4.26 -20.38 4.35
CA ALA A 522 3.10 -19.47 4.34
C ALA A 522 2.79 -18.85 2.96
N LYS A 523 3.70 -18.99 1.99
CA LYS A 523 3.65 -18.31 0.68
C LYS A 523 4.03 -19.23 -0.49
N LEU A 524 3.83 -20.53 -0.35
CA LEU A 524 3.97 -21.53 -1.42
C LEU A 524 2.64 -22.23 -1.71
N VAL A 525 1.55 -21.75 -1.12
CA VAL A 525 0.20 -22.27 -1.34
C VAL A 525 -0.36 -21.58 -2.59
N HIS A 526 0.06 -22.07 -3.75
CA HIS A 526 -0.50 -21.63 -5.02
C HIS A 526 -1.91 -22.19 -5.18
N ALA A 527 -2.88 -21.30 -5.34
CA ALA A 527 -4.28 -21.66 -5.61
C ALA A 527 -4.53 -21.64 -7.12
N ASP A 528 -3.94 -22.59 -7.84
CA ASP A 528 -4.29 -22.79 -9.24
C ASP A 528 -5.72 -23.32 -9.37
N LYS A 529 -6.52 -22.64 -10.19
CA LYS A 529 -7.90 -23.02 -10.50
C LYS A 529 -7.89 -23.97 -11.69
N GLU A 530 -7.52 -25.23 -11.48
CA GLU A 530 -7.80 -26.27 -12.47
C GLU A 530 -9.30 -26.62 -12.46
N LEU A 531 -9.84 -26.83 -13.66
CA LEU A 531 -11.23 -27.27 -13.86
C LEU A 531 -11.26 -28.80 -13.82
N ASP A 532 -11.96 -29.36 -12.84
CA ASP A 532 -12.11 -30.81 -12.70
C ASP A 532 -13.09 -31.36 -13.76
N PHE A 533 -12.56 -32.11 -14.72
CA PHE A 533 -13.33 -32.78 -15.79
C PHE A 533 -13.70 -34.23 -15.48
N SER A 534 -13.44 -34.73 -14.26
CA SER A 534 -13.70 -36.13 -13.87
C SER A 534 -15.16 -36.54 -14.07
N HIS A 535 -16.09 -35.60 -13.93
CA HIS A 535 -17.52 -35.84 -14.18
C HIS A 535 -17.91 -35.85 -15.67
N VAL A 536 -17.12 -35.22 -16.55
CA VAL A 536 -17.41 -35.17 -17.99
C VAL A 536 -17.15 -36.53 -18.64
N THR A 537 -16.10 -37.24 -18.19
CA THR A 537 -15.76 -38.58 -18.67
C THR A 537 -16.79 -39.65 -18.32
N ASP A 538 -17.44 -39.55 -17.15
CA ASP A 538 -18.51 -40.49 -16.75
C ASP A 538 -19.78 -40.33 -17.59
N THR A 539 -20.12 -39.11 -18.00
CA THR A 539 -21.24 -38.85 -18.93
C THR A 539 -20.98 -39.36 -20.35
N PHE A 540 -19.72 -39.35 -20.82
CA PHE A 540 -19.36 -39.75 -22.20
C PHE A 540 -19.55 -41.24 -22.48
N TYR A 541 -19.38 -42.12 -21.48
CA TYR A 541 -19.63 -43.56 -21.64
C TYR A 541 -21.12 -43.94 -21.67
N SER A 542 -22.02 -43.03 -21.27
CA SER A 542 -23.47 -43.31 -21.18
C SER A 542 -24.30 -42.92 -22.41
N TYR A 543 -23.72 -42.31 -23.45
CA TYR A 543 -24.48 -41.77 -24.60
C TYR A 543 -23.97 -42.24 -25.98
N ARG A 544 -24.33 -43.46 -26.36
CA ARG A 544 -24.35 -43.93 -27.77
C ARG A 544 -25.80 -44.12 -28.23
N SER A 545 -26.58 -43.04 -28.37
CA SER A 545 -27.78 -42.99 -29.22
C SER A 545 -28.50 -41.63 -29.15
N LEU A 546 -28.82 -41.05 -30.33
CA LEU A 546 -29.86 -40.04 -30.63
C LEU A 546 -29.58 -38.52 -30.43
N PRO A 547 -30.29 -37.64 -31.19
CA PRO A 547 -29.79 -36.33 -31.67
C PRO A 547 -30.16 -35.11 -30.81
N ASN A 548 -30.49 -35.29 -29.52
CA ASN A 548 -30.87 -34.17 -28.64
C ASN A 548 -29.84 -33.90 -27.51
N ALA A 549 -28.59 -34.30 -27.72
CA ALA A 549 -27.50 -34.26 -26.73
C ALA A 549 -27.01 -32.85 -26.31
N LEU A 550 -27.43 -31.77 -26.99
CA LEU A 550 -26.97 -30.41 -26.67
C LEU A 550 -27.73 -29.76 -25.49
N ILE A 551 -28.95 -30.21 -25.17
CA ILE A 551 -29.75 -29.61 -24.10
C ILE A 551 -29.37 -30.16 -22.72
N GLY A 552 -28.81 -31.38 -22.64
CA GLY A 552 -28.31 -31.98 -21.40
C GLY A 552 -26.97 -31.42 -20.91
N LEU A 553 -26.16 -30.83 -21.80
CA LEU A 553 -24.90 -30.16 -21.46
C LEU A 553 -25.11 -28.86 -20.67
N ALA A 554 -26.25 -28.18 -20.87
CA ALA A 554 -26.54 -26.88 -20.25
C ALA A 554 -27.03 -26.96 -18.80
N GLN A 555 -27.51 -28.12 -18.33
CA GLN A 555 -28.08 -28.26 -16.98
C GLN A 555 -27.23 -29.06 -15.98
N GLY A 556 -26.18 -29.77 -16.43
CA GLY A 556 -25.35 -30.60 -15.54
C GLY A 556 -23.85 -30.61 -15.86
N GLY A 557 -23.39 -29.86 -16.87
CA GLY A 557 -22.01 -29.91 -17.37
C GLY A 557 -21.13 -28.73 -16.94
N MET A 558 -21.43 -28.04 -15.84
CA MET A 558 -20.51 -27.03 -15.30
C MET A 558 -19.41 -27.74 -14.50
N PRO A 559 -18.14 -27.76 -14.97
CA PRO A 559 -17.04 -28.26 -14.17
C PRO A 559 -17.04 -27.52 -12.83
N ARG A 560 -17.07 -28.28 -11.74
CA ARG A 560 -16.88 -27.69 -10.42
C ARG A 560 -15.43 -27.21 -10.38
N VAL A 561 -15.26 -25.94 -10.05
CA VAL A 561 -13.95 -25.40 -9.67
C VAL A 561 -13.59 -26.10 -8.35
N VAL A 562 -12.83 -27.18 -8.45
CA VAL A 562 -12.20 -27.81 -7.31
C VAL A 562 -10.82 -27.18 -7.23
N GLU A 563 -10.61 -26.35 -6.22
CA GLU A 563 -9.28 -25.84 -5.86
C GLU A 563 -8.40 -27.04 -5.49
N ILE A 564 -7.73 -27.63 -6.48
CA ILE A 564 -6.64 -28.56 -6.22
C ILE A 564 -5.40 -27.70 -6.07
N SER A 565 -5.21 -27.17 -4.86
CA SER A 565 -3.90 -26.64 -4.47
C SER A 565 -2.91 -27.80 -4.52
N MET A 566 -2.21 -27.96 -5.65
CA MET A 566 -1.08 -28.88 -5.76
C MET A 566 0.09 -28.27 -5.01
N ASP A 567 0.04 -28.44 -3.70
CA ASP A 567 1.09 -28.10 -2.76
C ASP A 567 2.35 -28.89 -3.15
N SER A 568 3.40 -28.19 -3.58
CA SER A 568 4.72 -28.76 -3.91
C SER A 568 5.24 -29.66 -2.79
N ARG A 569 4.83 -29.42 -1.54
CA ARG A 569 5.12 -30.29 -0.40
C ARG A 569 4.35 -31.61 -0.44
N ARG A 570 3.07 -31.61 -0.82
CA ARG A 570 2.28 -32.84 -0.99
C ARG A 570 2.86 -33.70 -2.09
N GLU A 571 3.41 -33.09 -3.14
CA GLU A 571 4.15 -33.80 -4.18
C GLU A 571 5.44 -34.41 -3.63
N ILE A 572 6.26 -33.65 -2.90
CA ILE A 572 7.46 -34.17 -2.23
C ILE A 572 7.10 -35.30 -1.24
N ASP A 573 6.04 -35.15 -0.45
CA ASP A 573 5.59 -36.16 0.52
C ASP A 573 5.09 -37.43 -0.17
N ARG A 574 4.40 -37.29 -1.32
CA ARG A 574 3.97 -38.42 -2.13
C ARG A 574 5.18 -39.18 -2.67
N GLU A 575 6.18 -38.47 -3.18
CA GLU A 575 7.41 -39.03 -3.71
C GLU A 575 8.24 -39.72 -2.63
N ILE A 576 8.45 -39.08 -1.47
CA ILE A 576 9.12 -39.70 -0.32
C ILE A 576 8.43 -41.02 0.03
N LYS A 577 7.09 -41.01 0.14
CA LYS A 577 6.32 -42.21 0.48
C LYS A 577 6.49 -43.31 -0.59
N GLN A 578 6.42 -42.98 -1.87
CA GLN A 578 6.60 -43.93 -2.97
C GLN A 578 7.99 -44.56 -2.96
N VAL A 579 9.05 -43.76 -2.77
CA VAL A 579 10.43 -44.24 -2.72
C VAL A 579 10.65 -45.11 -1.48
N CYS A 580 10.09 -44.73 -0.32
CA CYS A 580 10.14 -45.54 0.89
C CYS A 580 9.39 -46.88 0.73
N GLU A 581 8.20 -46.90 0.12
CA GLU A 581 7.45 -48.14 -0.16
C GLU A 581 8.20 -49.05 -1.14
N ALA A 582 8.80 -48.49 -2.19
CA ALA A 582 9.63 -49.23 -3.12
C ALA A 582 10.88 -49.82 -2.44
N PHE A 583 11.56 -49.04 -1.59
CA PHE A 583 12.70 -49.49 -0.80
C PHE A 583 12.31 -50.64 0.15
N ILE A 584 11.20 -50.50 0.89
CA ILE A 584 10.69 -51.55 1.78
C ILE A 584 10.38 -52.81 0.98
N THR A 585 9.72 -52.68 -0.17
CA THR A 585 9.35 -53.82 -1.03
C THR A 585 10.58 -54.54 -1.55
N ASP A 586 11.59 -53.83 -2.06
CA ASP A 586 12.85 -54.41 -2.56
C ASP A 586 13.64 -55.11 -1.43
N CYS A 587 13.65 -54.54 -0.22
CA CYS A 587 14.28 -55.13 0.96
C CYS A 587 13.59 -56.42 1.40
N VAL A 588 12.25 -56.39 1.52
CA VAL A 588 11.45 -57.55 1.92
C VAL A 588 11.50 -58.64 0.86
N GLN A 589 11.49 -58.30 -0.43
CA GLN A 589 11.61 -59.27 -1.52
C GLN A 589 12.94 -60.01 -1.43
N SER A 590 14.04 -59.28 -1.30
CA SER A 590 15.38 -59.87 -1.18
C SER A 590 15.54 -60.75 0.06
N ALA A 591 14.89 -60.44 1.18
CA ALA A 591 14.92 -61.26 2.40
C ALA A 591 14.04 -62.52 2.32
N VAL A 592 12.99 -62.48 1.49
CA VAL A 592 11.97 -63.54 1.36
C VAL A 592 12.15 -64.34 0.07
N ASP A 593 13.15 -64.03 -0.75
CA ASP A 593 13.47 -64.74 -2.00
C ASP A 593 13.60 -66.26 -1.85
N PRO A 594 14.21 -66.81 -0.78
CA PRO A 594 14.24 -68.27 -0.55
C PRO A 594 12.84 -68.87 -0.40
N LEU A 595 11.94 -68.19 0.33
CA LEU A 595 10.55 -68.62 0.53
C LEU A 595 9.73 -68.49 -0.76
N THR A 596 9.95 -67.42 -1.52
CA THR A 596 9.25 -67.16 -2.79
C THR A 596 9.67 -68.17 -3.85
N THR A 597 10.96 -68.47 -3.95
CA THR A 597 11.52 -69.49 -4.87
C THR A 597 10.97 -70.87 -4.55
N PHE A 598 10.83 -71.20 -3.26
CA PHE A 598 10.22 -72.46 -2.83
C PHE A 598 8.71 -72.50 -3.10
N ALA A 599 7.98 -71.40 -2.86
CA ALA A 599 6.56 -71.31 -3.19
C ALA A 599 6.30 -71.48 -4.70
N ILE A 600 7.17 -70.92 -5.55
CA ILE A 600 7.13 -71.12 -7.00
C ILE A 600 7.41 -72.59 -7.35
N LYS A 601 8.43 -73.21 -6.76
CA LYS A 601 8.72 -74.66 -6.92
C LYS A 601 7.55 -75.56 -6.47
N LEU A 602 6.85 -75.19 -5.41
CA LEU A 602 5.64 -75.90 -4.96
C LEU A 602 4.47 -75.71 -5.93
N SER A 603 4.32 -74.51 -6.50
CA SER A 603 3.25 -74.23 -7.47
C SER A 603 3.47 -74.95 -8.81
N THR A 604 4.72 -75.14 -9.25
CA THR A 604 5.04 -75.88 -10.49
C THR A 604 4.97 -77.40 -10.31
N MET A 605 5.16 -77.90 -9.09
CA MET A 605 5.00 -79.32 -8.72
C MET A 605 3.53 -79.72 -8.47
N ARG A 606 2.60 -78.76 -8.40
CA ARG A 606 1.18 -79.00 -8.14
C ARG A 606 0.35 -78.73 -9.41
N PRO A 607 0.13 -79.71 -10.30
CA PRO A 607 -0.82 -79.53 -11.38
C PRO A 607 -2.24 -79.46 -10.79
N VAL A 608 -3.06 -78.57 -11.36
CA VAL A 608 -4.48 -78.43 -11.02
C VAL A 608 -5.18 -79.77 -11.22
N GLY A 609 -5.66 -80.39 -10.14
CA GLY A 609 -6.68 -81.45 -10.24
C GLY A 609 -6.57 -82.73 -9.40
N THR A 610 -5.58 -82.93 -8.52
CA THR A 610 -5.55 -84.17 -7.69
C THR A 610 -5.22 -83.91 -6.22
N GLU A 611 -6.15 -84.33 -5.34
CA GLU A 611 -6.09 -84.27 -3.86
C GLU A 611 -5.13 -85.31 -3.22
N THR A 612 -4.11 -85.78 -3.93
CA THR A 612 -3.09 -86.63 -3.33
C THR A 612 -1.97 -85.78 -2.76
N GLN A 613 -1.93 -85.69 -1.43
CA GLN A 613 -0.83 -85.21 -0.60
C GLN A 613 0.48 -85.93 -0.99
N GLN A 614 1.24 -85.40 -1.95
CA GLN A 614 2.66 -85.72 -2.05
C GLN A 614 3.37 -84.87 -1.00
N ALA A 615 3.93 -85.58 -0.01
CA ALA A 615 4.69 -85.01 1.08
C ALA A 615 5.81 -84.14 0.52
N VAL A 616 5.79 -82.87 0.91
CA VAL A 616 6.96 -82.00 0.78
C VAL A 616 8.12 -82.69 1.49
N ASN A 617 9.27 -82.84 0.84
CA ASN A 617 10.46 -83.39 1.48
C ASN A 617 10.78 -82.58 2.74
N GLU A 618 10.77 -83.24 3.90
CA GLU A 618 11.04 -82.63 5.22
C GLU A 618 12.39 -81.89 5.25
N GLY A 619 13.40 -82.43 4.55
CA GLY A 619 14.73 -81.81 4.42
C GLY A 619 14.71 -80.51 3.60
N ASP A 620 14.04 -80.50 2.45
CA ASP A 620 13.98 -79.32 1.56
C ASP A 620 13.25 -78.15 2.24
N LEU A 621 12.25 -78.45 3.08
CA LEU A 621 11.51 -77.42 3.80
C LEU A 621 12.30 -76.84 4.98
N LEU A 622 13.03 -77.69 5.72
CA LEU A 622 13.91 -77.24 6.81
C LEU A 622 15.09 -76.43 6.27
N ASP A 623 15.67 -76.85 5.14
CA ASP A 623 16.75 -76.14 4.45
C ASP A 623 16.27 -74.80 3.89
N THR A 624 15.05 -74.73 3.36
CA THR A 624 14.45 -73.46 2.90
C THR A 624 14.24 -72.48 4.06
N VAL A 625 13.80 -72.96 5.22
CA VAL A 625 13.62 -72.12 6.43
C VAL A 625 14.98 -71.67 6.99
N LYS A 626 16.02 -72.51 6.90
CA LYS A 626 17.38 -72.16 7.29
C LYS A 626 17.99 -71.12 6.35
N GLN A 627 17.85 -71.30 5.03
CA GLN A 627 18.26 -70.32 4.01
C GLN A 627 17.51 -69.00 4.16
N PHE A 628 16.22 -69.04 4.50
CA PHE A 628 15.46 -67.84 4.83
C PHE A 628 16.02 -67.13 6.06
N LYS A 629 16.34 -67.84 7.15
CA LYS A 629 16.93 -67.23 8.35
C LYS A 629 18.27 -66.57 8.06
N GLU A 630 19.15 -67.26 7.34
CA GLU A 630 20.46 -66.71 6.96
C GLU A 630 20.31 -65.48 6.05
N SER A 631 19.45 -65.57 5.03
CA SER A 631 19.17 -64.47 4.10
C SER A 631 18.51 -63.26 4.77
N ALA A 632 17.52 -63.48 5.65
CA ALA A 632 16.86 -62.40 6.39
C ALA A 632 17.81 -61.73 7.39
N GLN A 633 18.64 -62.52 8.10
CA GLN A 633 19.64 -61.99 9.03
C GLN A 633 20.70 -61.15 8.32
N GLU A 634 21.31 -61.67 7.25
CA GLU A 634 22.31 -60.93 6.49
C GLU A 634 21.74 -59.63 5.89
N ARG A 635 20.49 -59.68 5.41
CA ARG A 635 19.85 -58.54 4.77
C ARG A 635 19.43 -57.45 5.77
N ILE A 636 18.88 -57.81 6.92
CA ILE A 636 18.53 -56.87 7.99
C ILE A 636 19.80 -56.14 8.49
N LEU A 637 20.90 -56.88 8.70
CA LEU A 637 22.18 -56.32 9.10
C LEU A 637 22.78 -55.39 8.04
N PHE A 638 22.72 -55.78 6.77
CA PHE A 638 23.16 -54.96 5.65
C PHE A 638 22.34 -53.65 5.55
N ILE A 639 21.02 -53.73 5.69
CA ILE A 639 20.13 -52.57 5.60
C ILE A 639 20.38 -51.62 6.76
N SER A 640 20.50 -52.09 8.00
CA SER A 640 20.75 -51.21 9.15
C SER A 640 22.07 -50.44 9.01
N ARG A 641 23.15 -51.11 8.57
CA ARG A 641 24.42 -50.41 8.28
C ARG A 641 24.29 -49.35 7.18
N LYS A 642 23.55 -49.67 6.11
CA LYS A 642 23.35 -48.74 4.99
C LYS A 642 22.42 -47.59 5.36
N LEU A 643 21.40 -47.83 6.18
CA LEU A 643 20.51 -46.78 6.68
C LEU A 643 21.29 -45.79 7.55
N GLY A 644 22.10 -46.28 8.49
CA GLY A 644 22.95 -45.43 9.33
C GLY A 644 24.03 -44.65 8.56
N GLN A 645 24.44 -45.11 7.37
CA GLN A 645 25.38 -44.38 6.50
C GLN A 645 24.72 -43.23 5.72
N TYR A 646 23.44 -43.34 5.38
CA TYR A 646 22.74 -42.37 4.54
C TYR A 646 21.81 -41.43 5.33
N ILE A 647 21.18 -41.93 6.39
CA ILE A 647 20.15 -41.23 7.16
C ILE A 647 20.68 -41.07 8.60
N ASN A 648 21.05 -39.84 8.97
CA ASN A 648 21.54 -39.51 10.33
C ASN A 648 20.41 -39.33 11.37
N ASP A 649 19.15 -39.60 11.02
CA ASP A 649 18.00 -39.50 11.92
C ASP A 649 17.51 -40.89 12.38
N HIS A 650 17.76 -41.19 13.67
CA HIS A 650 17.38 -42.43 14.33
C HIS A 650 15.86 -42.67 14.31
N LYS A 651 15.03 -41.62 14.25
CA LYS A 651 13.57 -41.76 14.16
C LYS A 651 13.15 -42.26 12.78
N MET A 652 13.71 -41.69 11.72
CA MET A 652 13.40 -42.12 10.36
C MET A 652 13.92 -43.53 10.08
N GLU A 653 15.06 -43.90 10.67
CA GLU A 653 15.55 -45.27 10.64
C GLU A 653 14.57 -46.26 11.29
N GLN A 654 14.03 -45.93 12.47
CA GLN A 654 13.01 -46.76 13.10
C GLN A 654 11.70 -46.82 12.30
N ILE A 655 11.32 -45.72 11.64
CA ILE A 655 10.11 -45.64 10.80
C ILE A 655 10.23 -46.53 9.56
N LEU A 656 11.42 -46.67 8.97
CA LEU A 656 11.65 -47.52 7.80
C LEU A 656 11.91 -48.98 8.18
N MET A 657 12.57 -49.26 9.30
CA MET A 657 12.88 -50.62 9.74
C MET A 657 11.64 -51.39 10.23
N LYS A 658 10.73 -50.74 10.98
CA LYS A 658 9.53 -51.40 11.51
C LYS A 658 8.65 -52.04 10.42
N PRO A 659 8.31 -51.35 9.31
CA PRO A 659 7.58 -51.96 8.19
C PRO A 659 8.32 -53.13 7.54
N ILE A 660 9.66 -53.08 7.44
CA ILE A 660 10.45 -54.18 6.86
C ILE A 660 10.33 -55.42 7.74
N GLU A 661 10.51 -55.29 9.05
CA GLU A 661 10.37 -56.38 10.02
C GLU A 661 8.97 -56.99 9.98
N ILE A 662 7.93 -56.15 10.02
CA ILE A 662 6.52 -56.60 10.00
C ILE A 662 6.20 -57.35 8.71
N ASN A 663 6.60 -56.83 7.54
CA ASN A 663 6.31 -57.45 6.24
C ASN A 663 7.08 -58.78 6.05
N ILE A 664 8.31 -58.89 6.56
CA ILE A 664 9.06 -60.16 6.55
C ILE A 664 8.32 -61.21 7.40
N ILE A 665 7.87 -60.82 8.60
CA ILE A 665 7.09 -61.70 9.49
C ILE A 665 5.76 -62.09 8.86
N GLU A 666 5.07 -61.18 8.18
CA GLU A 666 3.79 -61.44 7.52
C GLU A 666 3.95 -62.39 6.33
N ARG A 667 4.97 -62.21 5.49
CA ARG A 667 5.25 -63.17 4.40
C ARG A 667 5.66 -64.54 4.93
N TYR A 668 6.39 -64.59 6.04
CA TYR A 668 6.69 -65.86 6.73
C TYR A 668 5.42 -66.51 7.31
N LYS A 669 4.49 -65.75 7.87
CA LYS A 669 3.17 -66.24 8.31
C LYS A 669 2.37 -66.85 7.16
N MET A 670 2.32 -66.19 6.01
CA MET A 670 1.64 -66.70 4.82
C MET A 670 2.27 -68.00 4.31
N PHE A 671 3.60 -68.08 4.33
CA PHE A 671 4.33 -69.31 4.02
C PHE A 671 4.02 -70.44 5.02
N TYR A 672 4.01 -70.11 6.32
CA TYR A 672 3.69 -71.05 7.38
C TYR A 672 2.26 -71.61 7.22
N HIS A 673 1.26 -70.77 6.99
CA HIS A 673 -0.12 -71.23 6.78
C HIS A 673 -0.30 -72.09 5.53
N THR A 674 0.48 -71.85 4.47
CA THR A 674 0.44 -72.65 3.23
C THR A 674 1.16 -74.01 3.40
N SER A 675 2.11 -74.10 4.32
CA SER A 675 2.91 -75.31 4.60
C SER A 675 2.40 -76.13 5.79
N VAL A 676 1.37 -75.65 6.51
CA VAL A 676 0.74 -76.39 7.62
C VAL A 676 -0.09 -77.54 7.08
N GLY A 677 0.62 -78.65 6.89
CA GLY A 677 0.10 -80.00 6.79
C GLY A 677 1.03 -81.05 7.41
N SER A 678 2.33 -80.76 7.65
CA SER A 678 3.26 -81.85 7.98
C SER A 678 4.37 -81.62 9.01
N ILE A 679 4.79 -80.41 9.43
CA ILE A 679 6.04 -80.28 10.22
C ILE A 679 6.01 -79.15 11.27
N LYS A 680 6.67 -79.39 12.42
CA LYS A 680 6.89 -78.46 13.55
C LYS A 680 7.98 -77.43 13.22
N ILE A 681 7.66 -76.46 12.36
CA ILE A 681 8.55 -75.34 12.01
C ILE A 681 8.36 -74.21 13.04
N MET A 682 9.32 -73.29 13.15
CA MET A 682 9.27 -72.10 14.00
C MET A 682 7.90 -71.40 13.90
N SER A 683 7.24 -71.21 15.04
CA SER A 683 5.95 -70.51 15.06
C SER A 683 6.13 -69.06 14.60
N PRO A 684 5.11 -68.45 13.98
CA PRO A 684 5.19 -67.05 13.57
C PRO A 684 5.40 -66.07 14.74
N GLU A 685 5.07 -66.47 15.97
CA GLU A 685 5.37 -65.73 17.20
C GLU A 685 6.87 -65.81 17.56
N ALA A 686 7.48 -67.00 17.44
CA ALA A 686 8.92 -67.18 17.64
C ALA A 686 9.74 -66.50 16.53
N ALA A 687 9.21 -66.44 15.30
CA ALA A 687 9.80 -65.69 14.19
C ALA A 687 9.83 -64.17 14.49
N ALA A 688 8.74 -63.64 15.04
CA ALA A 688 8.65 -62.23 15.41
C ALA A 688 9.63 -61.86 16.54
N VAL A 689 9.78 -62.73 17.55
CA VAL A 689 10.76 -62.54 18.63
C VAL A 689 12.20 -62.61 18.10
N TRP A 690 12.48 -63.56 17.20
CA TRP A 690 13.80 -63.71 16.58
C TRP A 690 14.20 -62.48 15.74
N VAL A 691 13.30 -61.96 14.90
CA VAL A 691 13.54 -60.74 14.12
C VAL A 691 13.77 -59.53 15.02
N ALA A 692 13.04 -59.41 16.13
CA ALA A 692 13.23 -58.34 17.11
C ALA A 692 14.57 -58.43 17.86
N GLN A 693 15.07 -59.65 18.14
CA GLN A 693 16.36 -59.87 18.82
C GLN A 693 17.57 -59.54 17.94
N LEU A 694 17.49 -59.75 16.62
CA LEU A 694 18.56 -59.41 15.67
C LEU A 694 18.96 -57.92 15.70
N LYS A 695 18.04 -57.05 16.11
CA LYS A 695 18.28 -55.61 16.27
C LYS A 695 18.99 -55.27 17.58
N GLN A 696 18.64 -55.94 18.68
CA GLN A 696 19.28 -55.73 19.98
C GLN A 696 20.75 -56.16 19.99
N GLU A 697 21.10 -57.22 19.25
CA GLU A 697 22.50 -57.64 19.11
C GLU A 697 23.36 -56.60 18.36
N GLN A 698 22.80 -55.84 17.42
CA GLN A 698 23.50 -54.74 16.73
C GLN A 698 23.71 -53.50 17.61
N GLU A 699 22.70 -53.09 18.41
CA GLU A 699 22.84 -51.94 19.33
C GLU A 699 23.86 -52.18 20.44
N THR A 700 24.22 -53.45 20.70
CA THR A 700 25.22 -53.83 21.72
C THR A 700 26.65 -53.99 21.14
N GLU A 701 26.79 -54.08 19.81
CA GLU A 701 28.06 -54.23 19.10
C GLU A 701 28.61 -52.92 18.47
N GLN A 702 27.85 -51.82 18.49
CA GLN A 702 28.25 -50.50 17.97
C GLN A 702 28.83 -49.55 19.02
#